data_AF-A0AAD5CMR9-F1
#
_entry.id   AF-A0AAD5CMR9-F1
#
_cell.length_a   1.000
_cell.length_b   1.000
_cell.length_c   1.000
_cell.angle_alpha   90.00
_cell.angle_beta   90.00
_cell.angle_gamma   90.00
#
_symmetry.space_group_name_H-M   'P 1'
#
loop_
_entity.id
_entity.type
_entity.pdbx_description
1 polymer ?
#
loop_
_entity_poly.entity_id
_entity_poly.type
_entity_poly.pdbx_seq_one_letter_code
_entity_poly.pdbx_strand_id
1 'polypeptide(L)'
;MAALYTASHGHLETNICKVCGDEIGRKENGDLFVACHECKFPVCRPCYLYERSEGNQCCPQCNVRYKRHKGCPRVVGDGEESDDGDDFEDEFQIKSHQETQDHNRVDNPSENGDSHPPKQSNTNGFAFSYAGSVTGKDLEGDRDDEWKDRVEKWKTRQEKRGLVTKADGGASDPGEEDDFLMAEARQPLWRKIPISSSLINPYRIVIVLRFVILIFFFRFRILTPANDAYPLWLISVICEIWFALSWILDQFPKWFPINRETYLDRLSLRFEREGEPNGLLPVDFFVSSVDPLKEPPIITANTVLSILSVDYPVEKVSCYVSDDGASMLLFDTLSETAEFARRWVPFAKKYSIEPRAPEFYFSEKIDYLKDKVQPTFVKDRRAMKREYEEFKVRINALVAKAMKKPEEGWVMQDGTPWPGNDSRDHPGMIQVYLGSGGALDVEGKELPKLVYVSREKRPGYNHHKKAGAMNALIRVSAVLTNAPFMLNLDCDHYVNNSKAVREAMCFLMDPQLGKKLCYVQFPQRFDGIDRNDRYANRNVVFFDINMRGLDGIQGPVYVGTGCVFNRQALYGYDPPVSEKRPKMTCDCWPSWCCCCCGGSRKKSKDKSKSKKKGLKALLGLGKFGGKKKYSKKSMTPVYDLEGIEEGLEGYDELEKSSLMSQKNFEKRFGQSPVFITTTLMENGGIPEGTNSNSLIKEAIHVISCGYEEKTEWGKEIGWIYGSITEDILTGFKMHCRGWKSVYCMPKRPAFKGSAPINLSDRLHQVLRWALGSVEIFMSRHCPLWYAWAGKLKTLQRLAYINTIVYPFTSIPLLAYCTLPAVCLLTGKFIIPTLNNLASMWFLALFISIIMTAVLELRWSHVSIQDLWRNEQFWVIGGVSAHLFAVFQGLLKVLGGVDTSFTVTSKAADDGEFGELYLFKWTTLLIPPTTLIIMNMVGVVAGVSGAINNGYGSWGPLFGKLFFAFWVIVHLYPFLKGLMGRQNRTPTIVVLWSILLASIFSLVWVRIDPFLPKQSGPILKQCGVEC
;
A
#
# COMPACT_ATOMS: atom_id res chain seq x y z
N MET A 1 51.58 59.11 34.38
CA MET A 1 52.69 58.15 34.16
C MET A 1 52.14 56.75 34.36
N ALA A 2 52.33 55.89 33.35
CA ALA A 2 52.15 54.43 33.32
C ALA A 2 50.74 53.86 33.57
N ALA A 3 50.32 52.70 33.04
CA ALA A 3 50.61 51.88 31.85
C ALA A 3 49.68 50.64 31.99
N LEU A 4 49.07 50.21 30.87
CA LEU A 4 48.68 48.83 30.50
C LEU A 4 48.07 47.87 31.56
N TYR A 5 46.80 47.47 31.38
CA TYR A 5 46.39 46.10 31.00
C TYR A 5 44.85 46.01 30.81
N THR A 6 44.43 45.67 29.59
CA THR A 6 43.07 45.25 29.20
C THR A 6 43.16 43.93 28.44
N ALA A 7 42.39 42.92 28.86
CA ALA A 7 41.95 41.72 28.13
C ALA A 7 40.97 40.96 29.08
N SER A 8 39.89 40.29 28.72
CA SER A 8 39.13 40.01 27.48
C SER A 8 37.83 39.30 27.93
N HIS A 9 36.66 39.64 27.37
CA HIS A 9 35.42 38.87 27.51
C HIS A 9 35.42 37.67 26.55
N GLY A 10 34.99 36.48 27.02
CA GLY A 10 34.96 35.24 26.23
C GLY A 10 33.62 34.50 26.27
N HIS A 11 33.08 34.27 25.06
CA HIS A 11 32.22 33.19 24.54
C HIS A 11 30.79 32.90 25.06
N LEU A 12 29.81 33.13 24.18
CA LEU A 12 28.48 32.50 24.16
C LEU A 12 28.59 31.02 23.70
N GLU A 13 28.08 30.09 24.51
CA GLU A 13 27.89 28.68 24.16
C GLU A 13 26.68 28.50 23.21
N THR A 14 26.83 27.64 22.20
CA THR A 14 25.82 27.38 21.16
C THR A 14 24.67 26.50 21.65
N ASN A 15 23.42 27.01 21.64
CA ASN A 15 22.18 26.28 21.99
C ASN A 15 21.70 25.27 20.94
N ILE A 16 22.60 24.68 20.15
CA ILE A 16 22.25 23.85 18.97
C ILE A 16 22.72 22.41 19.19
N CYS A 17 21.82 21.46 18.96
CA CYS A 17 22.07 20.02 19.00
C CYS A 17 23.11 19.65 17.93
N LYS A 18 24.22 19.05 18.35
CA LYS A 18 25.31 18.60 17.47
C LYS A 18 25.00 17.30 16.71
N VAL A 19 23.83 16.70 16.95
CA VAL A 19 23.37 15.49 16.25
C VAL A 19 22.38 15.80 15.13
N CYS A 20 21.41 16.70 15.36
CA CYS A 20 20.37 17.03 14.36
C CYS A 20 20.33 18.50 13.93
N GLY A 21 21.09 19.39 14.55
CA GLY A 21 21.07 20.82 14.24
C GLY A 21 19.89 21.61 14.82
N ASP A 22 18.96 20.96 15.54
CA ASP A 22 17.84 21.64 16.21
C ASP A 22 18.27 22.35 17.50
N GLU A 23 17.46 23.30 17.99
CA GLU A 23 17.70 23.92 19.29
C GLU A 23 17.55 22.94 20.46
N ILE A 24 18.42 23.08 21.44
CA ILE A 24 18.36 22.28 22.66
C ILE A 24 17.27 22.87 23.56
N GLY A 25 16.15 22.15 23.65
CA GLY A 25 15.05 22.50 24.54
C GLY A 25 15.48 22.62 26.01
N ARG A 26 14.69 23.34 26.81
CA ARG A 26 14.93 23.50 28.26
C ARG A 26 14.23 22.41 29.06
N LYS A 27 14.76 22.10 30.25
CA LYS A 27 14.10 21.29 31.27
C LYS A 27 13.02 22.12 31.98
N GLU A 28 12.14 21.46 32.74
CA GLU A 28 11.04 22.10 33.50
C GLU A 28 11.51 23.14 34.51
N ASN A 29 12.77 23.05 34.96
CA ASN A 29 13.41 24.00 35.87
C ASN A 29 14.07 25.21 35.16
N GLY A 30 13.93 25.34 33.82
CA GLY A 30 14.44 26.47 33.05
C GLY A 30 15.88 26.30 32.51
N ASP A 31 16.61 25.27 32.94
CA ASP A 31 17.96 24.96 32.48
C ASP A 31 17.97 24.30 31.10
N LEU A 32 19.07 24.45 30.34
CA LEU A 32 19.25 23.73 29.08
C LEU A 32 19.25 22.21 29.29
N PHE A 33 18.60 21.47 28.39
CA PHE A 33 18.62 20.01 28.42
C PHE A 33 20.03 19.48 28.12
N VAL A 34 20.66 18.88 29.13
CA VAL A 34 21.96 18.22 29.00
C VAL A 34 21.76 16.72 28.86
N ALA A 35 22.04 16.17 27.67
CA ALA A 35 21.88 14.74 27.39
C ALA A 35 22.91 13.86 28.10
N CYS A 36 24.20 14.23 28.05
CA CYS A 36 25.30 13.52 28.71
C CYS A 36 25.83 14.35 29.88
N HIS A 37 25.76 13.81 31.11
CA HIS A 37 26.25 14.52 32.30
C HIS A 37 27.78 14.57 32.41
N GLU A 38 28.50 13.71 31.68
CA GLU A 38 29.97 13.63 31.74
C GLU A 38 30.63 14.73 30.90
N CYS A 39 30.33 14.80 29.60
CA CYS A 39 30.97 15.75 28.68
C CYS A 39 30.07 16.92 28.26
N LYS A 40 28.81 16.95 28.74
CA LYS A 40 27.80 17.97 28.39
C LYS A 40 27.62 18.16 26.87
N PHE A 41 27.91 17.13 26.07
CA PHE A 41 27.79 17.21 24.63
C PHE A 41 26.38 17.68 24.22
N PRO A 42 26.25 18.71 23.37
CA PRO A 42 24.97 19.33 23.08
C PRO A 42 24.10 18.39 22.23
N VAL A 43 23.08 17.75 22.84
CA VAL A 43 22.16 16.84 22.14
C VAL A 43 20.74 17.12 22.60
N CYS A 44 19.81 17.33 21.66
CA CYS A 44 18.40 17.57 21.96
C CYS A 44 17.72 16.30 22.52
N ARG A 45 16.61 16.48 23.25
CA ARG A 45 15.88 15.38 23.88
C ARG A 45 15.45 14.27 22.91
N PRO A 46 14.97 14.55 21.69
CA PRO A 46 14.66 13.51 20.70
C PRO A 46 15.88 12.67 20.28
N CYS A 47 17.02 13.30 19.97
CA CYS A 47 18.24 12.58 19.61
C CYS A 47 18.78 11.74 20.76
N TYR A 48 18.72 12.25 21.99
CA TYR A 48 19.04 11.49 23.19
C TYR A 48 18.14 10.25 23.35
N LEU A 49 16.82 10.39 23.14
CA LEU A 49 15.88 9.26 23.23
C LEU A 49 16.14 8.23 22.14
N TYR A 50 16.35 8.69 20.90
CA TYR A 50 16.70 7.82 19.78
C TYR A 50 17.99 7.03 20.04
N GLU A 51 19.06 7.71 20.48
CA GLU A 51 20.33 7.04 20.80
C GLU A 51 20.19 6.01 21.91
N ARG A 52 19.30 6.25 22.89
CA ARG A 52 19.02 5.29 23.97
C ARG A 52 18.16 4.10 23.55
N SER A 53 17.18 4.31 22.67
CA SER A 53 16.21 3.26 22.31
C SER A 53 16.63 2.44 21.09
N GLU A 54 17.13 3.11 20.05
CA GLU A 54 17.43 2.51 18.74
C GLU A 54 18.90 2.68 18.32
N GLY A 55 19.63 3.65 18.89
CA GLY A 55 21.05 3.92 18.61
C GLY A 55 22.04 3.18 19.51
N ASN A 56 23.23 3.77 19.72
CA ASN A 56 24.36 3.10 20.39
C ASN A 56 24.28 3.11 21.92
N GLN A 57 23.24 3.71 22.50
CA GLN A 57 23.04 3.95 23.94
C GLN A 57 24.12 4.80 24.64
N CYS A 58 25.11 5.28 23.91
CA CYS A 58 26.25 6.04 24.42
C CYS A 58 26.29 7.46 23.84
N CYS A 59 26.92 8.38 24.57
CA CYS A 59 27.17 9.72 24.10
C CYS A 59 28.11 9.70 22.88
N PRO A 60 27.76 10.39 21.77
CA PRO A 60 28.60 10.42 20.57
C PRO A 60 30.02 10.96 20.78
N GLN A 61 30.23 11.82 21.80
CA GLN A 61 31.53 12.44 22.06
C GLN A 61 32.40 11.64 23.02
N CYS A 62 31.90 11.32 24.22
CA CYS A 62 32.72 10.64 25.25
C CYS A 62 32.50 9.13 25.32
N ASN A 63 31.59 8.59 24.49
CA ASN A 63 31.21 7.17 24.45
C ASN A 63 30.69 6.60 25.78
N VAL A 64 30.37 7.46 26.76
CA VAL A 64 29.76 7.05 28.03
C VAL A 64 28.28 6.78 27.80
N ARG A 65 27.79 5.66 28.36
CA ARG A 65 26.38 5.27 28.29
C ARG A 65 25.48 6.36 28.86
N TYR A 66 24.42 6.70 28.14
CA TYR A 66 23.46 7.69 28.61
C TYR A 66 22.69 7.17 29.83
N LYS A 67 22.78 7.91 30.95
CA LYS A 67 21.91 7.72 32.11
C LYS A 67 20.48 8.12 31.77
N ARG A 68 19.49 7.44 32.35
CA ARG A 68 18.07 7.76 32.21
C ARG A 68 17.78 9.12 32.88
N HIS A 69 17.23 10.07 32.13
CA HIS A 69 16.62 11.27 32.69
C HIS A 69 15.19 10.98 33.16
N LYS A 70 14.74 11.67 34.23
CA LYS A 70 13.37 11.56 34.75
C LYS A 70 12.34 11.89 33.64
N GLY A 71 11.27 11.09 33.54
CA GLY A 71 10.25 11.21 32.49
C GLY A 71 10.62 10.62 31.11
N CYS A 72 11.75 9.93 30.96
CA CYS A 72 12.09 9.21 29.73
C CYS A 72 11.77 7.69 29.86
N PRO A 73 11.31 7.02 28.77
CA PRO A 73 11.03 5.57 28.79
C PRO A 73 12.25 4.75 29.20
N ARG A 74 12.02 3.62 29.89
CA ARG A 74 13.08 2.64 30.19
C ARG A 74 13.52 1.94 28.91
N VAL A 75 14.83 1.73 28.78
CA VAL A 75 15.44 0.94 27.69
C VAL A 75 16.30 -0.18 28.26
N VAL A 76 16.59 -1.21 27.44
CA VAL A 76 17.31 -2.40 27.88
C VAL A 76 18.67 -2.02 28.48
N GLY A 77 18.84 -2.30 29.77
CA GLY A 77 20.04 -2.09 30.57
C GLY A 77 20.08 -0.82 31.41
N ASP A 78 18.98 -0.06 31.52
CA ASP A 78 18.77 0.79 32.70
C ASP A 78 18.68 -0.15 33.93
N GLY A 79 19.62 -0.06 34.88
CA GLY A 79 19.68 -0.97 36.03
C GLY A 79 18.45 -0.88 36.94
N GLU A 80 18.15 -1.96 37.67
CA GLU A 80 17.03 -2.03 38.63
C GLU A 80 17.31 -1.27 39.95
N GLU A 81 18.46 -0.59 40.09
CA GLU A 81 18.97 0.01 41.34
C GLU A 81 18.79 1.54 41.45
N SER A 82 17.70 2.12 40.92
CA SER A 82 17.26 3.44 41.38
C SER A 82 16.05 3.25 42.29
N ASP A 83 16.34 3.06 43.56
CA ASP A 83 15.41 2.94 44.68
C ASP A 83 14.78 4.30 45.02
N ASP A 84 13.93 4.80 44.11
CA ASP A 84 12.91 5.80 44.41
C ASP A 84 11.57 5.17 44.03
N GLY A 85 10.96 4.48 45.00
CA GLY A 85 9.58 4.01 44.90
C GLY A 85 8.63 5.21 44.93
N ASP A 86 8.08 5.56 43.76
CA ASP A 86 6.74 6.17 43.55
C ASP A 86 6.62 6.80 42.13
N ASP A 87 6.97 6.08 41.07
CA ASP A 87 6.92 6.62 39.68
C ASP A 87 6.15 5.71 38.70
N PHE A 88 5.14 4.96 39.19
CA PHE A 88 4.21 4.19 38.32
C PHE A 88 2.99 4.99 37.83
N GLU A 89 2.75 6.21 38.33
CA GLU A 89 1.58 7.02 37.95
C GLU A 89 1.89 8.25 37.07
N ASP A 90 3.15 8.66 36.92
CA ASP A 90 3.54 9.86 36.14
C ASP A 90 4.14 9.57 34.75
N GLU A 91 4.01 8.33 34.24
CA GLU A 91 4.61 7.92 32.95
C GLU A 91 3.93 8.54 31.70
N PHE A 92 2.91 9.40 31.85
CA PHE A 92 2.19 10.03 30.73
C PHE A 92 1.71 11.48 30.94
N GLN A 93 2.42 12.31 31.69
CA GLN A 93 2.16 13.76 31.70
C GLN A 93 3.36 14.58 31.21
N ILE A 94 3.33 14.98 29.93
CA ILE A 94 3.99 16.22 29.52
C ILE A 94 2.90 17.28 29.48
N LYS A 95 2.92 18.19 30.46
CA LYS A 95 2.08 19.39 30.47
C LYS A 95 2.35 20.20 29.21
N SER A 96 1.27 20.58 28.53
CA SER A 96 1.27 21.55 27.46
C SER A 96 1.83 22.88 27.95
N HIS A 97 2.86 23.41 27.28
CA HIS A 97 3.04 24.86 27.27
C HIS A 97 1.91 25.46 26.44
N GLN A 98 0.93 26.02 27.14
CA GLN A 98 0.03 27.04 26.61
C GLN A 98 0.87 28.30 26.38
N GLU A 99 0.92 28.78 25.14
CA GLU A 99 1.21 30.20 24.90
C GLU A 99 -0.05 30.99 25.25
N THR A 100 -0.06 31.56 26.46
CA THR A 100 -0.93 32.66 26.84
C THR A 100 -0.44 33.93 26.14
N GLN A 101 -1.18 34.40 25.14
CA GLN A 101 -1.11 35.79 24.70
C GLN A 101 -1.89 36.64 25.70
N ASP A 102 -1.20 37.23 26.68
CA ASP A 102 -1.76 38.32 27.48
C ASP A 102 -1.65 39.64 26.70
N HIS A 103 -2.81 40.13 26.31
CA HIS A 103 -3.05 41.50 25.89
C HIS A 103 -3.00 42.43 27.12
N ASN A 104 -2.01 43.33 27.18
CA ASN A 104 -2.14 44.54 28.00
C ASN A 104 -2.90 45.61 27.21
N ARG A 105 -4.14 45.87 27.65
CA ARG A 105 -4.93 47.05 27.34
C ARG A 105 -4.36 48.27 28.06
N VAL A 106 -4.30 49.40 27.36
CA VAL A 106 -4.49 50.72 27.95
C VAL A 106 -5.76 51.28 27.34
N ASP A 107 -6.74 51.54 28.18
CA ASP A 107 -8.02 52.14 27.84
C ASP A 107 -7.88 53.65 27.57
N ASN A 108 -8.65 54.17 26.60
CA ASN A 108 -9.55 55.28 26.84
C ASN A 108 -10.64 55.41 25.74
N PRO A 109 -11.88 55.83 26.08
CA PRO A 109 -13.05 55.78 25.19
C PRO A 109 -13.53 57.18 24.72
N SER A 110 -14.60 57.18 23.90
CA SER A 110 -15.51 58.31 23.56
C SER A 110 -14.96 59.34 22.54
N GLU A 111 -15.70 60.05 21.69
CA GLU A 111 -17.12 60.20 21.35
C GLU A 111 -17.19 61.15 20.12
N ASN A 112 -18.34 61.19 19.42
CA ASN A 112 -18.80 62.25 18.47
C ASN A 112 -18.08 62.35 17.11
N GLY A 113 -18.73 62.62 15.97
CA GLY A 113 -20.11 62.96 15.65
C GLY A 113 -20.18 63.40 14.17
N ASP A 114 -21.36 63.22 13.57
CA ASP A 114 -21.97 64.04 12.52
C ASP A 114 -21.40 64.14 11.08
N SER A 115 -22.19 63.56 10.16
CA SER A 115 -23.04 64.30 9.18
C SER A 115 -22.74 64.27 7.66
N HIS A 116 -23.80 63.84 6.96
CA HIS A 116 -24.29 64.14 5.59
C HIS A 116 -23.66 63.58 4.28
N PRO A 117 -24.49 63.04 3.35
CA PRO A 117 -24.15 62.61 1.97
C PRO A 117 -24.63 63.64 0.91
N PRO A 118 -24.74 63.32 -0.40
CA PRO A 118 -23.74 62.85 -1.39
C PRO A 118 -23.58 63.88 -2.55
N LYS A 119 -22.61 63.72 -3.45
CA LYS A 119 -22.73 64.15 -4.88
C LYS A 119 -21.64 63.59 -5.80
N GLN A 120 -22.08 63.23 -7.00
CA GLN A 120 -21.41 62.53 -8.10
C GLN A 120 -20.26 63.32 -8.76
N SER A 121 -19.26 62.61 -9.28
CA SER A 121 -18.89 62.69 -10.71
C SER A 121 -18.00 61.52 -11.15
N ASN A 122 -18.33 60.97 -12.33
CA ASN A 122 -17.70 59.89 -13.08
C ASN A 122 -16.16 59.96 -13.19
N THR A 123 -15.49 58.80 -13.25
CA THR A 123 -14.91 58.26 -14.51
C THR A 123 -14.21 56.89 -14.28
N ASN A 124 -14.44 55.98 -15.23
CA ASN A 124 -13.64 54.81 -15.64
C ASN A 124 -13.11 53.81 -14.59
N GLY A 125 -13.72 52.63 -14.55
CA GLY A 125 -13.12 51.44 -13.95
C GLY A 125 -13.93 50.18 -14.26
N PHE A 126 -13.35 49.26 -15.01
CA PHE A 126 -13.88 47.95 -15.39
C PHE A 126 -14.42 47.17 -14.18
N ALA A 127 -15.65 46.68 -14.29
CA ALA A 127 -16.29 45.84 -13.28
C ALA A 127 -15.81 44.38 -13.37
N PHE A 128 -15.22 43.87 -12.29
CA PHE A 128 -15.05 42.44 -12.03
C PHE A 128 -16.14 41.96 -11.07
N SER A 129 -16.91 40.96 -11.50
CA SER A 129 -17.90 40.27 -10.67
C SER A 129 -17.23 39.21 -9.80
N TYR A 130 -17.71 39.16 -8.55
CA TYR A 130 -17.42 38.21 -7.50
C TYR A 130 -17.79 36.77 -7.91
N ALA A 131 -16.83 35.84 -7.81
CA ALA A 131 -17.09 34.40 -7.67
C ALA A 131 -15.93 33.80 -6.87
N GLY A 132 -16.18 33.51 -5.60
CA GLY A 132 -15.21 32.93 -4.67
C GLY A 132 -14.79 31.53 -5.10
N SER A 133 -13.49 31.36 -5.36
CA SER A 133 -12.82 30.08 -5.50
C SER A 133 -11.87 29.90 -4.32
N VAL A 134 -12.20 28.97 -3.44
CA VAL A 134 -11.31 28.47 -2.39
C VAL A 134 -10.22 27.66 -3.08
N THR A 135 -9.08 28.30 -3.32
CA THR A 135 -7.85 27.62 -3.76
C THR A 135 -6.96 27.42 -2.53
N GLY A 136 -6.75 26.14 -2.19
CA GLY A 136 -5.67 25.74 -1.30
C GLY A 136 -4.35 26.14 -1.95
N LYS A 137 -3.51 26.83 -1.18
CA LYS A 137 -2.14 27.19 -1.57
C LYS A 137 -1.28 25.92 -1.61
N ASP A 138 -1.07 25.37 -2.79
CA ASP A 138 -0.03 24.38 -3.05
C ASP A 138 1.31 25.10 -3.27
N LEU A 139 2.10 25.15 -2.19
CA LEU A 139 3.52 25.54 -2.12
C LEU A 139 4.39 24.33 -2.52
N GLU A 140 4.55 24.08 -3.83
CA GLU A 140 5.49 23.06 -4.33
C GLU A 140 6.49 23.58 -5.37
N GLY A 141 6.38 24.84 -5.81
CA GLY A 141 7.42 25.50 -6.62
C GLY A 141 8.65 25.92 -5.83
N ASP A 142 8.49 26.16 -4.52
CA ASP A 142 9.55 26.77 -3.71
C ASP A 142 10.72 25.81 -3.43
N ARG A 143 10.63 24.49 -3.52
CA ARG A 143 11.68 23.62 -2.94
C ARG A 143 13.01 23.52 -3.72
N ASP A 144 13.01 23.69 -5.06
CA ASP A 144 14.25 23.67 -5.84
C ASP A 144 14.98 25.04 -5.80
N ASP A 145 14.20 26.13 -5.83
CA ASP A 145 14.74 27.48 -5.63
C ASP A 145 15.08 27.74 -4.16
N GLU A 146 14.34 27.18 -3.20
CA GLU A 146 14.67 27.18 -1.76
C GLU A 146 15.88 26.27 -1.47
N TRP A 147 16.21 25.27 -2.29
CA TRP A 147 17.51 24.59 -2.17
C TRP A 147 18.64 25.53 -2.58
N LYS A 148 18.56 26.17 -3.75
CA LYS A 148 19.60 27.12 -4.21
C LYS A 148 19.70 28.33 -3.28
N ASP A 149 18.56 28.82 -2.81
CA ASP A 149 18.43 29.96 -1.90
C ASP A 149 18.77 29.57 -0.45
N ARG A 150 18.57 28.31 -0.01
CA ARG A 150 19.12 27.80 1.27
C ARG A 150 20.62 27.58 1.18
N VAL A 151 21.13 27.12 0.04
CA VAL A 151 22.58 26.98 -0.21
C VAL A 151 23.23 28.37 -0.32
N GLU A 152 22.59 29.35 -0.96
CA GLU A 152 23.06 30.74 -0.98
C GLU A 152 22.90 31.44 0.36
N LYS A 153 21.78 31.24 1.09
CA LYS A 153 21.62 31.70 2.48
C LYS A 153 22.59 31.02 3.43
N TRP A 154 22.98 29.78 3.13
CA TRP A 154 24.03 29.06 3.84
C TRP A 154 25.40 29.67 3.51
N LYS A 155 25.72 29.92 2.23
CA LYS A 155 26.95 30.62 1.79
C LYS A 155 27.06 32.03 2.40
N THR A 156 25.98 32.80 2.41
CA THR A 156 25.95 34.12 3.06
C THR A 156 25.92 34.05 4.59
N ARG A 157 25.40 32.97 5.20
CA ARG A 157 25.57 32.70 6.64
C ARG A 157 26.99 32.30 7.00
N GLN A 158 27.74 31.66 6.10
CA GLN A 158 29.17 31.36 6.25
C GLN A 158 30.01 32.64 6.15
N GLU A 159 29.70 33.52 5.20
CA GLU A 159 30.32 34.86 5.09
C GLU A 159 30.05 35.73 6.32
N LYS A 160 28.82 35.71 6.87
CA LYS A 160 28.45 36.46 8.09
C LYS A 160 28.99 35.87 9.41
N ARG A 161 29.39 34.60 9.43
CA ARG A 161 30.01 33.94 10.60
C ARG A 161 31.52 34.16 10.69
N GLY A 162 32.12 34.89 9.75
CA GLY A 162 33.55 35.21 9.78
C GLY A 162 34.46 34.03 9.45
N LEU A 163 33.94 32.98 8.80
CA LEU A 163 34.75 31.85 8.32
C LEU A 163 35.38 32.09 6.94
N VAL A 164 35.19 33.27 6.36
CA VAL A 164 35.99 33.77 5.23
C VAL A 164 36.49 35.16 5.58
N THR A 165 37.46 35.25 6.48
CA THR A 165 38.28 36.46 6.59
C THR A 165 39.25 36.46 5.41
N LYS A 166 39.04 37.36 4.44
CA LYS A 166 40.14 37.81 3.57
C LYS A 166 41.16 38.53 4.46
N ALA A 167 42.15 37.80 4.95
CA ALA A 167 43.41 38.37 5.42
C ALA A 167 44.50 37.29 5.45
N ASP A 168 45.37 37.35 4.45
CA ASP A 168 46.75 36.87 4.37
C ASP A 168 47.10 35.42 4.77
N GLY A 169 47.32 34.59 3.73
CA GLY A 169 48.50 33.70 3.70
C GLY A 169 48.43 32.33 4.36
N GLY A 170 47.25 31.79 4.68
CA GLY A 170 47.11 30.41 5.18
C GLY A 170 46.01 29.67 4.44
N ALA A 171 46.34 28.52 3.85
CA ALA A 171 45.39 27.64 3.18
C ALA A 171 44.25 27.22 4.13
N SER A 172 43.01 27.47 3.74
CA SER A 172 41.85 26.78 4.32
C SER A 172 41.97 25.30 3.94
N ASP A 173 42.12 24.45 4.95
CA ASP A 173 42.27 23.00 4.77
C ASP A 173 40.97 22.42 4.16
N PRO A 174 41.01 21.80 2.97
CA PRO A 174 39.85 21.16 2.35
C PRO A 174 39.18 20.08 3.24
N GLY A 175 39.89 19.60 4.27
CA GLY A 175 39.40 18.56 5.18
C GLY A 175 38.20 18.95 6.05
N GLU A 176 38.05 20.22 6.47
CA GLU A 176 36.97 20.60 7.41
C GLU A 176 35.58 20.70 6.76
N GLU A 177 35.49 21.15 5.50
CA GLU A 177 34.24 21.15 4.74
C GLU A 177 33.81 19.72 4.37
N ASP A 178 34.78 18.88 4.00
CA ASP A 178 34.55 17.48 3.68
C ASP A 178 34.09 16.71 4.92
N ASP A 179 34.71 16.91 6.08
CA ASP A 179 34.31 16.29 7.35
C ASP A 179 32.88 16.65 7.78
N PHE A 180 32.43 17.89 7.54
CA PHE A 180 31.06 18.31 7.82
C PHE A 180 30.04 17.69 6.85
N LEU A 181 30.33 17.67 5.55
CA LEU A 181 29.49 17.01 4.54
C LEU A 181 29.40 15.49 4.81
N MET A 182 30.50 14.87 5.25
CA MET A 182 30.54 13.47 5.70
C MET A 182 29.68 13.25 6.95
N ALA A 183 29.62 14.20 7.88
CA ALA A 183 28.76 14.11 9.06
C ALA A 183 27.27 14.22 8.71
N GLU A 184 26.88 15.14 7.82
CA GLU A 184 25.49 15.28 7.37
C GLU A 184 25.06 14.09 6.51
N ALA A 185 25.95 13.59 5.65
CA ALA A 185 25.73 12.37 4.89
C ALA A 185 25.59 11.13 5.78
N ARG A 186 26.01 11.12 7.05
CA ARG A 186 25.79 9.97 7.99
C ARG A 186 24.40 9.96 8.63
N GLN A 187 23.60 11.02 8.46
CA GLN A 187 22.25 11.11 9.02
C GLN A 187 21.29 10.06 8.41
N PRO A 188 20.19 9.69 9.09
CA PRO A 188 19.23 8.73 8.56
C PRO A 188 18.55 9.25 7.27
N LEU A 189 18.45 8.39 6.26
CA LEU A 189 17.86 8.70 4.95
C LEU A 189 16.33 8.83 5.00
N TRP A 190 15.71 8.33 6.06
CA TRP A 190 14.28 8.37 6.30
C TRP A 190 14.00 8.30 7.80
N ARG A 191 12.78 8.68 8.21
CA ARG A 191 12.33 8.56 9.60
C ARG A 191 10.93 7.97 9.70
N LYS A 192 10.66 7.28 10.82
CA LYS A 192 9.31 6.91 11.24
C LYS A 192 8.70 8.05 12.03
N ILE A 193 7.45 8.36 11.74
CA ILE A 193 6.67 9.37 12.44
C ILE A 193 5.46 8.66 13.03
N PRO A 194 5.43 8.44 14.35
CA PRO A 194 4.24 7.90 14.99
C PRO A 194 3.11 8.94 14.87
N ILE A 195 1.88 8.44 14.78
CA ILE A 195 0.70 9.31 14.92
C ILE A 195 0.70 9.88 16.34
N SER A 196 0.39 11.16 16.47
CA SER A 196 0.31 11.84 17.77
C SER A 196 -0.54 11.04 18.76
N SER A 197 -0.02 10.87 19.98
CA SER A 197 -0.70 10.21 21.09
C SER A 197 -2.09 10.78 21.35
N SER A 198 -2.28 12.09 21.16
CA SER A 198 -3.58 12.77 21.35
C SER A 198 -4.66 12.35 20.35
N LEU A 199 -4.26 11.81 19.19
CA LEU A 199 -5.18 11.32 18.17
C LEU A 199 -5.42 9.81 18.28
N ILE A 200 -4.35 9.04 18.54
CA ILE A 200 -4.42 7.58 18.50
C ILE A 200 -4.89 6.94 19.80
N ASN A 201 -4.57 7.52 20.97
CA ASN A 201 -4.98 6.94 22.25
C ASN A 201 -6.51 6.97 22.46
N PRO A 202 -7.23 8.07 22.16
CA PRO A 202 -8.69 8.07 22.20
C PRO A 202 -9.31 7.01 21.29
N TYR A 203 -8.76 6.85 20.08
CA TYR A 203 -9.20 5.82 19.12
C TYR A 203 -9.05 4.41 19.71
N ARG A 204 -7.90 4.08 20.30
CA ARG A 204 -7.66 2.78 20.95
C ARG A 204 -8.62 2.52 22.12
N ILE A 205 -8.83 3.51 22.98
CA ILE A 205 -9.76 3.42 24.12
C ILE A 205 -11.18 3.12 23.62
N VAL A 206 -11.64 3.84 22.60
CA VAL A 206 -12.99 3.66 22.04
C VAL A 206 -13.15 2.30 21.35
N ILE A 207 -12.13 1.79 20.65
CA ILE A 207 -12.18 0.43 20.09
C ILE A 207 -12.31 -0.63 21.19
N VAL A 208 -11.53 -0.51 22.26
CA VAL A 208 -11.60 -1.45 23.40
C VAL A 208 -12.97 -1.36 24.08
N LEU A 209 -13.48 -0.15 24.30
CA LEU A 209 -14.81 0.06 24.85
C LEU A 209 -15.89 -0.57 23.95
N ARG A 210 -15.80 -0.38 22.63
CA ARG A 210 -16.71 -0.98 21.66
C ARG A 210 -16.65 -2.51 21.70
N PHE A 211 -15.46 -3.09 21.84
CA PHE A 211 -15.31 -4.54 22.01
C PHE A 211 -16.02 -5.04 23.28
N VAL A 212 -15.89 -4.34 24.40
CA VAL A 212 -16.61 -4.65 25.65
C VAL A 212 -18.13 -4.53 25.47
N ILE A 213 -18.61 -3.47 24.84
CA ILE A 213 -20.04 -3.27 24.52
C ILE A 213 -20.56 -4.42 23.66
N LEU A 214 -19.80 -4.87 22.65
CA LEU A 214 -20.18 -6.01 21.82
C LEU A 214 -20.33 -7.31 22.62
N ILE A 215 -19.45 -7.58 23.58
CA ILE A 215 -19.56 -8.77 24.45
C ILE A 215 -20.88 -8.75 25.22
N PHE A 216 -21.22 -7.62 25.85
CA PHE A 216 -22.48 -7.49 26.59
C PHE A 216 -23.71 -7.52 25.68
N PHE A 217 -23.61 -6.89 24.51
CA PHE A 217 -24.64 -6.94 23.48
C PHE A 217 -24.93 -8.38 23.05
N PHE A 218 -23.91 -9.18 22.72
CA PHE A 218 -24.09 -10.58 22.32
C PHE A 218 -24.59 -11.46 23.47
N ARG A 219 -24.10 -11.23 24.69
CA ARG A 219 -24.62 -11.93 25.88
C ARG A 219 -26.12 -11.68 26.03
N PHE A 220 -26.56 -10.44 25.93
CA PHE A 220 -27.97 -10.10 25.94
C PHE A 220 -28.71 -10.78 24.79
N ARG A 221 -28.21 -10.61 23.55
CA ARG A 221 -28.82 -11.10 22.31
C ARG A 221 -29.08 -12.62 22.33
N ILE A 222 -28.13 -13.40 22.84
CA ILE A 222 -28.18 -14.87 22.92
C ILE A 222 -29.14 -15.31 24.04
N LEU A 223 -29.18 -14.59 25.17
CA LEU A 223 -30.05 -14.93 26.31
C LEU A 223 -31.52 -14.53 26.10
N THR A 224 -31.83 -13.67 25.14
CA THR A 224 -33.20 -13.25 24.82
C THR A 224 -33.62 -13.66 23.41
N PRO A 225 -34.00 -14.94 23.19
CA PRO A 225 -34.50 -15.41 21.91
C PRO A 225 -35.89 -14.85 21.60
N ALA A 226 -36.13 -14.50 20.33
CA ALA A 226 -37.48 -14.16 19.86
C ALA A 226 -38.24 -15.45 19.52
N ASN A 227 -38.91 -16.03 20.51
CA ASN A 227 -39.56 -17.35 20.37
C ASN A 227 -40.63 -17.38 19.27
N ASP A 228 -41.35 -16.28 19.04
CA ASP A 228 -42.37 -16.16 17.99
C ASP A 228 -41.78 -16.22 16.55
N ALA A 229 -40.48 -15.99 16.43
CA ALA A 229 -39.74 -15.87 15.17
C ALA A 229 -38.36 -16.54 15.24
N TYR A 230 -38.25 -17.69 15.91
CA TYR A 230 -36.97 -18.33 16.22
C TYR A 230 -36.03 -18.51 15.02
N PRO A 231 -36.47 -18.96 13.83
CA PRO A 231 -35.58 -19.06 12.67
C PRO A 231 -35.02 -17.71 12.20
N LEU A 232 -35.84 -16.65 12.20
CA LEU A 232 -35.40 -15.31 11.81
C LEU A 232 -34.42 -14.72 12.82
N TRP A 233 -34.69 -14.94 14.11
CA TRP A 233 -33.79 -14.57 15.19
C TRP A 233 -32.44 -15.28 15.05
N LEU A 234 -32.45 -16.59 14.86
CA LEU A 234 -31.24 -17.40 14.75
C LEU A 234 -30.36 -16.95 13.58
N ILE A 235 -30.95 -16.72 12.40
CA ILE A 235 -30.24 -16.18 11.23
C ILE A 235 -29.61 -14.83 11.56
N SER A 236 -30.36 -13.92 12.20
CA SER A 236 -29.84 -12.59 12.59
C SER A 236 -28.64 -12.71 13.52
N VAL A 237 -28.75 -13.52 14.59
CA VAL A 237 -27.67 -13.69 15.57
C VAL A 237 -26.42 -14.28 14.93
N ILE A 238 -26.56 -15.28 14.05
CA ILE A 238 -25.43 -15.86 13.31
C ILE A 238 -24.75 -14.80 12.43
N CYS A 239 -25.53 -13.98 11.71
CA CYS A 239 -24.99 -12.91 10.87
C CYS A 239 -24.27 -11.85 11.71
N GLU A 240 -24.88 -11.42 12.83
CA GLU A 240 -24.31 -10.43 13.74
C GLU A 240 -22.97 -10.92 14.35
N ILE A 241 -22.90 -12.18 14.79
CA ILE A 241 -21.66 -12.79 15.28
C ILE A 241 -20.58 -12.79 14.19
N TRP A 242 -20.94 -13.15 12.95
CA TRP A 242 -20.01 -13.12 11.83
C TRP A 242 -19.49 -11.71 11.56
N PHE A 243 -20.36 -10.69 11.56
CA PHE A 243 -19.92 -9.29 11.37
C PHE A 243 -19.04 -8.80 12.50
N ALA A 244 -19.30 -9.21 13.74
CA ALA A 244 -18.43 -8.88 14.86
C ALA A 244 -17.03 -9.51 14.71
N LEU A 245 -16.94 -10.78 14.28
CA LEU A 245 -15.67 -11.42 13.97
C LEU A 245 -14.95 -10.72 12.81
N SER A 246 -15.66 -10.42 11.72
CA SER A 246 -15.12 -9.67 10.58
C SER A 246 -14.61 -8.29 11.00
N TRP A 247 -15.34 -7.59 11.87
CA TRP A 247 -14.93 -6.29 12.39
C TRP A 247 -13.69 -6.38 13.28
N ILE A 248 -13.59 -7.37 14.17
CA ILE A 248 -12.39 -7.59 14.99
C ILE A 248 -11.17 -7.85 14.10
N LEU A 249 -11.34 -8.72 13.10
CA LEU A 249 -10.27 -9.06 12.15
C LEU A 249 -9.80 -7.84 11.34
N ASP A 250 -10.72 -6.93 11.02
CA ASP A 250 -10.42 -5.72 10.27
C ASP A 250 -9.83 -4.59 11.12
N GLN A 251 -10.22 -4.47 12.39
CA GLN A 251 -9.81 -3.36 13.25
C GLN A 251 -8.44 -3.56 13.91
N PHE A 252 -8.12 -4.76 14.38
CA PHE A 252 -6.86 -5.00 15.08
C PHE A 252 -5.60 -4.71 14.24
N PRO A 253 -5.56 -4.98 12.92
CA PRO A 253 -4.44 -4.56 12.07
C PRO A 253 -4.20 -3.04 12.05
N LYS A 254 -5.20 -2.23 12.38
CA LYS A 254 -5.10 -0.75 12.41
C LYS A 254 -4.56 -0.20 13.73
N TRP A 255 -4.10 -1.05 14.65
CA TRP A 255 -3.74 -0.64 16.01
C TRP A 255 -2.49 0.25 16.10
N PHE A 256 -1.54 0.06 15.18
CA PHE A 256 -0.25 0.76 15.16
C PHE A 256 -0.02 1.49 13.83
N PRO A 257 -0.83 2.51 13.48
CA PRO A 257 -0.59 3.27 12.27
C PRO A 257 0.71 4.08 12.41
N ILE A 258 1.52 4.10 11.36
CA ILE A 258 2.73 4.92 11.28
C ILE A 258 2.76 5.72 9.99
N ASN A 259 3.49 6.83 10.01
CA ASN A 259 3.88 7.59 8.84
C ASN A 259 5.39 7.46 8.63
N ARG A 260 5.85 7.69 7.40
CA ARG A 260 7.27 7.71 7.05
C ARG A 260 7.56 8.91 6.18
N GLU A 261 8.72 9.50 6.42
CA GLU A 261 9.27 10.59 5.60
C GLU A 261 10.64 10.20 5.07
N THR A 262 10.91 10.58 3.83
CA THR A 262 12.16 10.36 3.10
C THR A 262 12.92 11.67 2.94
N TYR A 263 14.25 11.59 2.91
CA TYR A 263 15.14 12.74 2.76
C TYR A 263 16.04 12.56 1.55
N LEU A 264 15.58 13.08 0.41
CA LEU A 264 16.28 12.96 -0.86
C LEU A 264 17.64 13.68 -0.85
N ASP A 265 17.71 14.84 -0.21
CA ASP A 265 18.94 15.64 -0.10
C ASP A 265 20.09 14.81 0.52
N ARG A 266 19.79 14.03 1.57
CA ARG A 266 20.76 13.16 2.25
C ARG A 266 21.17 11.94 1.41
N LEU A 267 20.26 11.43 0.58
CA LEU A 267 20.56 10.36 -0.37
C LEU A 267 21.57 10.85 -1.40
N SER A 268 21.32 12.02 -1.99
CA SER A 268 22.22 12.62 -2.99
C SER A 268 23.58 12.97 -2.39
N LEU A 269 23.64 13.59 -1.20
CA LEU A 269 24.92 13.87 -0.53
C LEU A 269 25.75 12.60 -0.24
N ARG A 270 25.09 11.47 0.02
CA ARG A 270 25.77 10.20 0.34
C ARG A 270 26.23 9.42 -0.89
N PHE A 271 25.43 9.39 -1.95
CA PHE A 271 25.63 8.49 -3.09
C PHE A 271 25.92 9.20 -4.42
N GLU A 272 25.75 10.52 -4.50
CA GLU A 272 25.93 11.31 -5.72
C GLU A 272 26.93 12.45 -5.48
N ARG A 273 28.15 12.09 -5.03
CA ARG A 273 29.20 13.07 -4.77
C ARG A 273 29.74 13.64 -6.07
N GLU A 274 29.90 14.95 -6.13
CA GLU A 274 30.47 15.62 -7.30
C GLU A 274 31.93 15.17 -7.51
N GLY A 275 32.26 14.74 -8.73
CA GLY A 275 33.60 14.25 -9.08
C GLY A 275 33.83 12.76 -8.86
N GLU A 276 32.94 12.06 -8.14
CA GLU A 276 32.96 10.60 -7.97
C GLU A 276 31.91 9.90 -8.86
N PRO A 277 32.11 8.61 -9.21
CA PRO A 277 31.08 7.84 -9.91
C PRO A 277 29.85 7.68 -9.01
N ASN A 278 28.66 7.77 -9.62
CA ASN A 278 27.40 7.69 -8.90
C ASN A 278 27.22 6.32 -8.20
N GLY A 279 27.10 6.35 -6.87
CA GLY A 279 26.95 5.20 -5.98
C GLY A 279 25.52 4.66 -5.88
N LEU A 280 24.54 5.26 -6.57
CA LEU A 280 23.18 4.74 -6.64
C LEU A 280 23.15 3.37 -7.33
N LEU A 281 22.30 2.49 -6.80
CA LEU A 281 22.14 1.13 -7.33
C LEU A 281 21.17 1.10 -8.53
N PRO A 282 21.38 0.20 -9.51
CA PRO A 282 20.50 0.08 -10.66
C PRO A 282 19.07 -0.35 -10.31
N VAL A 283 18.10 0.07 -11.13
CA VAL A 283 16.68 -0.27 -11.03
C VAL A 283 16.13 -0.65 -12.40
N ASP A 284 15.54 -1.85 -12.50
CA ASP A 284 14.83 -2.29 -13.69
C ASP A 284 13.31 -2.05 -13.54
N PHE A 285 12.69 -1.37 -14.50
CA PHE A 285 11.25 -1.18 -14.58
C PHE A 285 10.59 -2.25 -15.44
N PHE A 286 9.54 -2.89 -14.94
CA PHE A 286 8.78 -3.92 -15.63
C PHE A 286 7.37 -3.43 -15.95
N VAL A 287 7.04 -3.39 -17.23
CA VAL A 287 5.70 -3.09 -17.74
C VAL A 287 5.17 -4.34 -18.45
N SER A 288 4.00 -4.83 -18.08
CA SER A 288 3.35 -5.97 -18.74
C SER A 288 2.11 -5.52 -19.50
N SER A 289 2.01 -5.90 -20.77
CA SER A 289 0.84 -5.68 -21.64
C SER A 289 0.33 -7.02 -22.16
N VAL A 290 -1.00 -7.17 -22.25
CA VAL A 290 -1.61 -8.43 -22.71
C VAL A 290 -2.10 -8.33 -24.15
N ASP A 291 -2.82 -7.27 -24.48
CA ASP A 291 -3.51 -7.14 -25.76
C ASP A 291 -3.69 -5.66 -26.11
N PRO A 292 -3.01 -5.15 -27.15
CA PRO A 292 -3.08 -3.75 -27.53
C PRO A 292 -4.46 -3.29 -28.02
N LEU A 293 -5.40 -4.21 -28.32
CA LEU A 293 -6.78 -3.84 -28.67
C LEU A 293 -7.64 -3.57 -27.43
N LYS A 294 -7.28 -4.14 -26.27
CA LYS A 294 -7.99 -3.90 -25.00
C LYS A 294 -7.35 -2.79 -24.19
N GLU A 295 -6.04 -2.65 -24.34
CA GLU A 295 -5.18 -1.69 -23.68
C GLU A 295 -4.58 -0.80 -24.78
N PRO A 296 -5.18 0.39 -25.06
CA PRO A 296 -4.74 1.24 -26.16
C PRO A 296 -3.21 1.47 -26.15
N PRO A 297 -2.49 1.26 -27.26
CA PRO A 297 -1.03 1.31 -27.26
C PRO A 297 -0.46 2.65 -26.84
N ILE A 298 -1.21 3.73 -27.06
CA ILE A 298 -0.85 5.08 -26.62
C ILE A 298 -0.73 5.19 -25.10
N ILE A 299 -1.51 4.43 -24.33
CA ILE A 299 -1.41 4.41 -22.86
C ILE A 299 -0.09 3.74 -22.46
N THR A 300 0.23 2.58 -23.05
CA THR A 300 1.51 1.89 -22.83
C THR A 300 2.69 2.79 -23.22
N ALA A 301 2.62 3.49 -24.36
CA ALA A 301 3.65 4.42 -24.79
C ALA A 301 3.87 5.57 -23.78
N ASN A 302 2.79 6.15 -23.26
CA ASN A 302 2.86 7.20 -22.23
C ASN A 302 3.50 6.70 -20.92
N THR A 303 3.15 5.48 -20.50
CA THR A 303 3.77 4.84 -19.34
C THR A 303 5.28 4.64 -19.56
N VAL A 304 5.69 4.11 -20.71
CA VAL A 304 7.10 3.94 -21.08
C VAL A 304 7.84 5.27 -21.11
N LEU A 305 7.27 6.31 -21.73
CA LEU A 305 7.86 7.65 -21.78
C LEU A 305 8.05 8.25 -20.37
N SER A 306 7.09 8.02 -19.47
CA SER A 306 7.21 8.47 -18.07
C SER A 306 8.34 7.77 -17.32
N ILE A 307 8.59 6.49 -17.62
CA ILE A 307 9.68 5.70 -17.02
C ILE A 307 11.03 6.14 -17.56
N LEU A 308 11.15 6.35 -18.87
CA LEU A 308 12.42 6.78 -19.49
C LEU A 308 12.86 8.20 -19.07
N SER A 309 11.94 8.99 -18.52
CA SER A 309 12.18 10.38 -18.10
C SER A 309 12.20 10.58 -16.57
N VAL A 310 12.36 9.51 -15.80
CA VAL A 310 12.56 9.60 -14.34
C VAL A 310 13.84 10.35 -13.98
N ASP A 311 13.84 10.97 -12.81
CA ASP A 311 15.01 11.63 -12.24
C ASP A 311 15.90 10.59 -11.55
N TYR A 312 16.72 9.92 -12.36
CA TYR A 312 17.72 8.95 -11.94
C TYR A 312 18.83 8.87 -13.01
N PRO A 313 20.05 8.41 -12.68
CA PRO A 313 21.14 8.25 -13.64
C PRO A 313 20.76 7.30 -14.79
N VAL A 314 21.09 7.67 -16.02
CA VAL A 314 20.61 7.01 -17.25
C VAL A 314 21.14 5.58 -17.37
N GLU A 315 22.36 5.35 -16.91
CA GLU A 315 23.07 4.07 -16.89
C GLU A 315 22.54 3.11 -15.81
N LYS A 316 21.74 3.63 -14.86
CA LYS A 316 21.17 2.85 -13.74
C LYS A 316 19.70 2.51 -13.92
N VAL A 317 19.02 3.08 -14.92
CA VAL A 317 17.61 2.78 -15.23
C VAL A 317 17.52 1.96 -16.50
N SER A 318 16.76 0.87 -16.44
CA SER A 318 16.36 0.12 -17.63
C SER A 318 14.85 -0.14 -17.60
N CYS A 319 14.19 -0.05 -18.75
CA CYS A 319 12.78 -0.31 -18.92
C CYS A 319 12.59 -1.59 -19.74
N TYR A 320 11.84 -2.54 -19.21
CA TYR A 320 11.45 -3.78 -19.86
C TYR A 320 9.95 -3.79 -20.08
N VAL A 321 9.54 -3.99 -21.33
CA VAL A 321 8.14 -4.11 -21.72
C VAL A 321 7.90 -5.55 -22.16
N SER A 322 7.07 -6.28 -21.41
CA SER A 322 6.63 -7.62 -21.78
C SER A 322 5.34 -7.55 -22.58
N ASP A 323 5.34 -8.16 -23.76
CA ASP A 323 4.16 -8.35 -24.59
C ASP A 323 3.72 -9.82 -24.61
N ASP A 324 2.64 -10.07 -23.88
CA ASP A 324 2.01 -11.39 -23.80
C ASP A 324 1.13 -11.70 -25.02
N GLY A 325 0.78 -10.71 -25.85
CA GLY A 325 0.01 -10.87 -27.08
C GLY A 325 0.87 -11.12 -28.32
N ALA A 326 2.19 -10.90 -28.22
CA ALA A 326 3.15 -10.97 -29.34
C ALA A 326 2.70 -10.17 -30.57
N SER A 327 2.15 -8.98 -30.33
CA SER A 327 1.47 -8.18 -31.35
C SER A 327 2.44 -7.24 -32.06
N MET A 328 2.45 -7.30 -33.39
CA MET A 328 3.21 -6.35 -34.22
C MET A 328 2.82 -4.89 -33.92
N LEU A 329 1.57 -4.63 -33.55
CA LEU A 329 1.11 -3.28 -33.19
C LEU A 329 1.88 -2.71 -32.00
N LEU A 330 2.11 -3.50 -30.96
CA LEU A 330 2.84 -3.02 -29.78
C LEU A 330 4.34 -2.89 -30.07
N PHE A 331 4.90 -3.80 -30.87
CA PHE A 331 6.27 -3.72 -31.35
C PHE A 331 6.54 -2.43 -32.14
N ASP A 332 5.70 -2.11 -33.14
CA ASP A 332 5.81 -0.88 -33.93
C ASP A 332 5.57 0.36 -33.08
N THR A 333 4.60 0.29 -32.15
CA THR A 333 4.33 1.39 -31.19
C THR A 333 5.55 1.71 -30.34
N LEU A 334 6.27 0.70 -29.84
CA LEU A 334 7.48 0.91 -29.03
C LEU A 334 8.64 1.48 -29.86
N SER A 335 8.74 1.12 -31.14
CA SER A 335 9.70 1.72 -32.08
C SER A 335 9.46 3.24 -32.24
N GLU A 336 8.22 3.64 -32.54
CA GLU A 336 7.82 5.06 -32.63
C GLU A 336 8.00 5.78 -31.28
N THR A 337 7.68 5.10 -30.18
CA THR A 337 7.85 5.64 -28.82
C THR A 337 9.32 5.89 -28.52
N ALA A 338 10.22 5.00 -28.93
CA ALA A 338 11.66 5.17 -28.77
C ALA A 338 12.16 6.39 -29.55
N GLU A 339 11.66 6.62 -30.78
CA GLU A 339 12.01 7.81 -31.54
C GLU A 339 11.52 9.10 -30.88
N PHE A 340 10.28 9.11 -30.39
CA PHE A 340 9.73 10.27 -29.68
C PHE A 340 10.45 10.53 -28.35
N ALA A 341 10.85 9.47 -27.62
CA ALA A 341 11.57 9.56 -26.36
C ALA A 341 12.89 10.36 -26.49
N ARG A 342 13.57 10.26 -27.64
CA ARG A 342 14.81 11.01 -27.93
C ARG A 342 14.63 12.53 -27.90
N ARG A 343 13.41 13.01 -28.13
CA ARG A 343 13.04 14.43 -28.08
C ARG A 343 12.39 14.78 -26.74
N TRP A 344 11.53 13.89 -26.22
CA TRP A 344 10.78 14.10 -24.99
C TRP A 344 11.64 14.07 -23.73
N VAL A 345 12.51 13.08 -23.58
CA VAL A 345 13.33 12.89 -22.36
C VAL A 345 14.21 14.10 -22.05
N PRO A 346 15.02 14.65 -22.99
CA PRO A 346 15.82 15.83 -22.70
C PRO A 346 14.95 17.05 -22.37
N PHE A 347 13.83 17.26 -23.08
CA PHE A 347 12.88 18.32 -22.76
C PHE A 347 12.32 18.19 -21.34
N ALA A 348 11.87 16.99 -20.97
CA ALA A 348 11.28 16.73 -19.68
C ALA A 348 12.28 16.93 -18.53
N LYS A 349 13.52 16.44 -18.69
CA LYS A 349 14.60 16.61 -17.71
C LYS A 349 15.06 18.07 -17.60
N LYS A 350 15.28 18.76 -18.73
CA LYS A 350 15.76 20.16 -18.78
C LYS A 350 14.82 21.14 -18.07
N TYR A 351 13.52 20.94 -18.21
CA TYR A 351 12.51 21.86 -17.66
C TYR A 351 11.84 21.36 -16.38
N SER A 352 12.29 20.21 -15.84
CA SER A 352 11.71 19.55 -14.66
C SER A 352 10.17 19.57 -14.70
N ILE A 353 9.60 19.11 -15.82
CA ILE A 353 8.13 19.07 -15.98
C ILE A 353 7.57 17.86 -15.24
N GLU A 354 6.36 18.02 -14.72
CA GLU A 354 5.59 16.93 -14.13
C GLU A 354 4.10 17.12 -14.44
N PRO A 355 3.31 16.05 -14.70
CA PRO A 355 3.74 14.65 -14.78
C PRO A 355 4.68 14.36 -15.97
N ARG A 356 5.37 13.22 -15.93
CA ARG A 356 6.32 12.78 -16.96
C ARG A 356 5.66 12.11 -18.17
N ALA A 357 4.38 11.77 -18.06
CA ALA A 357 3.59 11.23 -19.16
C ALA A 357 3.00 12.38 -20.02
N PRO A 358 3.32 12.46 -21.33
CA PRO A 358 2.95 13.61 -22.16
C PRO A 358 1.44 13.80 -22.36
N GLU A 359 0.65 12.74 -22.54
CA GLU A 359 -0.82 12.85 -22.67
C GLU A 359 -1.43 13.56 -21.46
N PHE A 360 -1.03 13.12 -20.27
CA PHE A 360 -1.53 13.67 -19.01
C PHE A 360 -0.97 15.08 -18.76
N TYR A 361 0.29 15.33 -19.08
CA TYR A 361 0.89 16.67 -18.97
C TYR A 361 0.22 17.71 -19.87
N PHE A 362 -0.04 17.37 -21.14
CA PHE A 362 -0.63 18.32 -22.09
C PHE A 362 -2.14 18.49 -21.94
N SER A 363 -2.83 17.52 -21.33
CA SER A 363 -4.28 17.59 -21.04
C SER A 363 -4.62 18.31 -19.74
N GLU A 364 -3.64 18.49 -18.83
CA GLU A 364 -3.84 19.26 -17.60
C GLU A 364 -4.18 20.73 -17.92
N LYS A 365 -5.31 21.20 -17.37
CA LYS A 365 -5.79 22.59 -17.51
C LYS A 365 -5.17 23.55 -16.47
N ILE A 366 -4.06 23.17 -15.86
CA ILE A 366 -3.34 23.97 -14.86
C ILE A 366 -2.46 25.01 -15.57
N ASP A 367 -2.18 26.12 -14.90
CA ASP A 367 -1.21 27.09 -15.39
C ASP A 367 0.19 26.44 -15.50
N TYR A 368 0.59 26.15 -16.74
CA TYR A 368 1.84 25.48 -17.07
C TYR A 368 3.05 26.43 -17.04
N LEU A 369 2.86 27.74 -16.84
CA LEU A 369 3.93 28.72 -16.69
C LEU A 369 4.36 28.91 -15.24
N LYS A 370 3.57 28.39 -14.29
CA LYS A 370 3.87 28.47 -12.87
C LYS A 370 5.24 27.86 -12.57
N ASP A 371 6.06 28.62 -11.83
CA ASP A 371 7.40 28.21 -11.36
C ASP A 371 8.41 27.88 -12.48
N LYS A 372 8.20 28.42 -13.70
CA LYS A 372 9.13 28.23 -14.83
C LYS A 372 9.95 29.49 -15.10
N VAL A 373 11.23 29.43 -14.75
CA VAL A 373 12.19 30.54 -14.89
C VAL A 373 12.90 30.59 -16.26
N GLN A 374 12.86 29.50 -17.03
CA GLN A 374 13.63 29.39 -18.28
C GLN A 374 12.97 30.18 -19.43
N PRO A 375 13.70 31.12 -20.09
CA PRO A 375 13.10 32.02 -21.09
C PRO A 375 12.66 31.29 -22.38
N THR A 376 13.33 30.20 -22.74
CA THR A 376 13.02 29.40 -23.94
C THR A 376 11.83 28.47 -23.76
N PHE A 377 11.35 28.28 -22.52
CA PHE A 377 10.35 27.26 -22.19
C PHE A 377 9.07 27.38 -23.03
N VAL A 378 8.54 28.59 -23.22
CA VAL A 378 7.28 28.81 -23.97
C VAL A 378 7.42 28.43 -25.45
N LYS A 379 8.60 28.64 -26.04
CA LYS A 379 8.89 28.26 -27.43
C LYS A 379 9.03 26.75 -27.53
N ASP A 380 9.87 26.15 -26.68
CA ASP A 380 10.19 24.73 -26.72
C ASP A 380 8.96 23.87 -26.36
N ARG A 381 8.15 24.28 -25.38
CA ARG A 381 6.91 23.60 -25.02
C ARG A 381 5.91 23.59 -26.19
N ARG A 382 5.79 24.69 -26.94
CA ARG A 382 4.90 24.75 -28.12
C ARG A 382 5.40 23.84 -29.24
N ALA A 383 6.71 23.79 -29.47
CA ALA A 383 7.29 22.86 -30.44
C ALA A 383 7.05 21.40 -30.01
N MET A 384 7.37 21.07 -28.75
CA MET A 384 7.18 19.73 -28.19
C MET A 384 5.72 19.27 -28.20
N LYS A 385 4.77 20.18 -27.97
CA LYS A 385 3.35 19.86 -28.09
C LYS A 385 2.98 19.43 -29.51
N ARG A 386 3.50 20.12 -30.55
CA ARG A 386 3.23 19.73 -31.95
C ARG A 386 3.82 18.36 -32.28
N GLU A 387 5.07 18.14 -31.88
CA GLU A 387 5.75 16.84 -32.02
C GLU A 387 4.96 15.71 -31.35
N TYR A 388 4.37 15.97 -30.17
CA TYR A 388 3.53 15.01 -29.48
C TYR A 388 2.21 14.70 -30.21
N GLU A 389 1.53 15.73 -30.75
CA GLU A 389 0.31 15.52 -31.54
C GLU A 389 0.60 14.73 -32.82
N GLU A 390 1.72 15.01 -33.50
CA GLU A 390 2.16 14.23 -34.67
C GLU A 390 2.48 12.78 -34.30
N PHE A 391 3.15 12.55 -33.17
CA PHE A 391 3.37 11.22 -32.61
C PHE A 391 2.04 10.50 -32.35
N LYS A 392 1.06 11.16 -31.73
CA LYS A 392 -0.28 10.60 -31.48
C LYS A 392 -0.98 10.21 -32.78
N VAL A 393 -0.87 11.02 -33.83
CA VAL A 393 -1.41 10.70 -35.17
C VAL A 393 -0.73 9.46 -35.77
N ARG A 394 0.61 9.33 -35.66
CA ARG A 394 1.34 8.14 -36.14
C ARG A 394 0.89 6.87 -35.41
N ILE A 395 0.78 6.92 -34.08
CA ILE A 395 0.27 5.78 -33.29
C ILE A 395 -1.16 5.41 -33.72
N ASN A 396 -2.05 6.39 -33.89
CA ASN A 396 -3.42 6.13 -34.34
C ASN A 396 -3.46 5.50 -35.74
N ALA A 397 -2.54 5.89 -36.64
CA ALA A 397 -2.41 5.25 -37.95
C ALA A 397 -1.97 3.78 -37.84
N LEU A 398 -1.05 3.47 -36.91
CA LEU A 398 -0.65 2.08 -36.62
C LEU A 398 -1.83 1.26 -36.07
N VAL A 399 -2.60 1.81 -35.13
CA VAL A 399 -3.80 1.16 -34.58
C VAL A 399 -4.81 0.88 -35.69
N ALA A 400 -5.11 1.85 -36.55
CA ALA A 400 -6.04 1.68 -37.66
C ALA A 400 -5.54 0.64 -38.69
N LYS A 401 -4.22 0.58 -38.94
CA LYS A 401 -3.60 -0.45 -39.79
C LYS A 401 -3.73 -1.84 -39.16
N ALA A 402 -3.50 -1.97 -37.86
CA ALA A 402 -3.57 -3.23 -37.12
C ALA A 402 -4.96 -3.86 -37.09
N MET A 403 -6.03 -3.06 -37.21
CA MET A 403 -7.41 -3.58 -37.33
C MET A 403 -7.65 -4.36 -38.62
N LYS A 404 -6.83 -4.15 -39.66
CA LYS A 404 -6.92 -4.84 -40.96
C LYS A 404 -5.85 -5.92 -41.04
N LYS A 405 -6.08 -7.06 -40.36
CA LYS A 405 -5.13 -8.18 -40.37
C LYS A 405 -5.01 -8.75 -41.81
N PRO A 406 -3.80 -8.77 -42.41
CA PRO A 406 -3.58 -9.38 -43.72
C PRO A 406 -3.78 -10.91 -43.66
N GLU A 407 -4.28 -11.50 -44.75
CA GLU A 407 -4.53 -12.96 -44.84
C GLU A 407 -3.23 -13.77 -44.74
N GLU A 408 -2.15 -13.28 -45.35
CA GLU A 408 -0.82 -13.91 -45.34
C GLU A 408 -0.06 -13.72 -44.01
N GLY A 409 -0.67 -13.01 -43.05
CA GLY A 409 -0.03 -12.65 -41.78
C GLY A 409 0.81 -11.38 -41.88
N TRP A 410 1.25 -10.90 -40.72
CA TRP A 410 2.06 -9.70 -40.60
C TRP A 410 3.46 -9.94 -41.15
N VAL A 411 4.01 -8.90 -41.79
CA VAL A 411 5.35 -8.89 -42.38
C VAL A 411 6.09 -7.65 -41.85
N MET A 412 7.33 -7.84 -41.43
CA MET A 412 8.22 -6.79 -40.92
C MET A 412 8.69 -5.88 -42.06
N GLN A 413 9.28 -4.72 -41.70
CA GLN A 413 9.76 -3.74 -42.69
C GLN A 413 10.90 -4.28 -43.58
N ASP A 414 11.65 -5.26 -43.10
CA ASP A 414 12.72 -5.95 -43.83
C ASP A 414 12.21 -7.07 -44.77
N GLY A 415 10.89 -7.27 -44.85
CA GLY A 415 10.25 -8.28 -45.69
C GLY A 415 10.15 -9.67 -45.04
N THR A 416 10.60 -9.85 -43.79
CA THR A 416 10.48 -11.13 -43.09
C THR A 416 9.10 -11.31 -42.45
N PRO A 417 8.56 -12.55 -42.36
CA PRO A 417 7.29 -12.79 -41.70
C PRO A 417 7.40 -12.53 -40.19
N TRP A 418 6.40 -11.87 -39.60
CA TRP A 418 6.35 -11.62 -38.16
C TRP A 418 6.33 -12.93 -37.36
N PRO A 419 7.29 -13.17 -36.45
CA PRO A 419 7.35 -14.44 -35.71
C PRO A 419 6.15 -14.68 -34.79
N GLY A 420 5.47 -13.61 -34.34
CA GLY A 420 4.28 -13.66 -33.48
C GLY A 420 2.95 -13.71 -34.23
N ASN A 421 2.91 -14.22 -35.48
CA ASN A 421 1.66 -14.30 -36.25
C ASN A 421 0.58 -15.19 -35.61
N ASP A 422 0.99 -16.22 -34.88
CA ASP A 422 0.14 -17.01 -33.99
C ASP A 422 0.46 -16.70 -32.51
N SER A 423 -0.49 -16.06 -31.83
CA SER A 423 -0.38 -15.73 -30.39
C SER A 423 -0.25 -16.94 -29.46
N ARG A 424 -0.58 -18.16 -29.92
CA ARG A 424 -0.51 -19.39 -29.11
C ARG A 424 0.73 -20.24 -29.40
N ASP A 425 1.33 -20.07 -30.57
CA ASP A 425 2.53 -20.77 -31.03
C ASP A 425 3.50 -19.80 -31.69
N HIS A 426 4.41 -19.25 -30.89
CA HIS A 426 5.44 -18.34 -31.39
C HIS A 426 6.73 -18.45 -30.57
N PRO A 427 7.89 -18.20 -31.19
CA PRO A 427 9.16 -18.18 -30.48
C PRO A 427 9.24 -16.99 -29.52
N GLY A 428 10.17 -17.09 -28.56
CA GLY A 428 10.54 -15.95 -27.72
C GLY A 428 11.29 -14.88 -28.54
N MET A 429 10.96 -13.62 -28.31
CA MET A 429 11.53 -12.48 -29.02
C MET A 429 12.07 -11.46 -28.01
N ILE A 430 13.26 -10.93 -28.28
CA ILE A 430 13.87 -9.85 -27.49
C ILE A 430 14.38 -8.80 -28.46
N GLN A 431 14.01 -7.54 -28.24
CA GLN A 431 14.50 -6.40 -28.99
C GLN A 431 14.96 -5.30 -28.04
N VAL A 432 16.11 -4.69 -28.32
CA VAL A 432 16.61 -3.53 -27.57
C VAL A 432 16.50 -2.30 -28.47
N TYR A 433 15.76 -1.28 -28.05
CA TYR A 433 15.53 -0.05 -28.83
C TYR A 433 16.46 1.10 -28.45
N LEU A 434 16.66 1.32 -27.15
CA LEU A 434 17.49 2.39 -26.58
C LEU A 434 18.55 1.79 -25.63
N GLY A 435 19.62 2.53 -25.37
CA GLY A 435 20.71 2.17 -24.46
C GLY A 435 22.10 2.51 -25.03
N SER A 436 23.17 2.06 -24.38
CA SER A 436 24.58 2.38 -24.71
C SER A 436 25.09 1.83 -26.06
N GLY A 437 24.31 0.99 -26.74
CA GLY A 437 24.55 0.58 -28.14
C GLY A 437 23.44 1.01 -29.11
N GLY A 438 22.50 1.85 -28.65
CA GLY A 438 21.32 2.29 -29.39
C GLY A 438 21.38 3.76 -29.82
N ALA A 439 20.22 4.33 -30.14
CA ALA A 439 20.12 5.72 -30.57
C ALA A 439 20.32 6.70 -29.39
N LEU A 440 21.18 7.70 -29.59
CA LEU A 440 21.39 8.81 -28.66
C LEU A 440 20.25 9.84 -28.75
N ASP A 441 20.07 10.66 -27.71
CA ASP A 441 19.13 11.77 -27.74
C ASP A 441 19.55 12.86 -28.75
N VAL A 442 18.71 13.89 -28.91
CA VAL A 442 18.99 15.00 -29.84
C VAL A 442 20.18 15.88 -29.40
N GLU A 443 20.62 15.78 -28.14
CA GLU A 443 21.79 16.47 -27.60
C GLU A 443 23.06 15.60 -27.63
N GLY A 444 22.98 14.36 -28.13
CA GLY A 444 24.08 13.40 -28.19
C GLY A 444 24.34 12.64 -26.88
N LYS A 445 23.41 12.65 -25.92
CA LYS A 445 23.50 11.93 -24.64
C LYS A 445 22.79 10.58 -24.71
N GLU A 446 23.23 9.66 -23.85
CA GLU A 446 22.61 8.35 -23.72
C GLU A 446 21.23 8.43 -23.05
N LEU A 447 20.35 7.50 -23.44
CA LEU A 447 19.01 7.31 -22.88
C LEU A 447 18.95 5.98 -22.11
N PRO A 448 18.05 5.86 -21.11
CA PRO A 448 17.84 4.60 -20.42
C PRO A 448 17.50 3.46 -21.39
N LYS A 449 17.96 2.26 -21.07
CA LYS A 449 17.77 1.09 -21.93
C LYS A 449 16.28 0.74 -22.05
N LEU A 450 15.78 0.50 -23.26
CA LEU A 450 14.41 0.04 -23.50
C LEU A 450 14.45 -1.34 -24.17
N VAL A 451 13.93 -2.36 -23.48
CA VAL A 451 13.94 -3.77 -23.91
C VAL A 451 12.51 -4.25 -24.08
N TYR A 452 12.16 -4.67 -25.28
CA TYR A 452 10.94 -5.41 -25.56
C TYR A 452 11.19 -6.91 -25.41
N VAL A 453 10.27 -7.59 -24.72
CA VAL A 453 10.34 -9.04 -24.49
C VAL A 453 8.98 -9.64 -24.81
N SER A 454 8.95 -10.66 -25.65
CA SER A 454 7.81 -11.56 -25.80
C SER A 454 8.27 -12.97 -25.47
N ARG A 455 7.66 -13.59 -24.47
CA ARG A 455 8.02 -14.95 -24.02
C ARG A 455 7.60 -16.00 -25.06
N GLU A 456 8.31 -17.12 -25.12
CA GLU A 456 7.90 -18.22 -25.99
C GLU A 456 6.57 -18.82 -25.51
N LYS A 457 5.64 -19.04 -26.44
CA LYS A 457 4.38 -19.73 -26.17
C LYS A 457 4.20 -20.87 -27.16
N ARG A 458 3.79 -22.02 -26.63
CA ARG A 458 3.50 -23.24 -27.39
C ARG A 458 2.15 -23.82 -26.95
N PRO A 459 1.40 -24.48 -27.85
CA PRO A 459 0.23 -25.26 -27.47
C PRO A 459 0.59 -26.34 -26.45
N GLY A 460 -0.28 -26.56 -25.45
CA GLY A 460 -0.07 -27.55 -24.39
C GLY A 460 0.75 -27.07 -23.19
N TYR A 461 1.37 -25.89 -23.27
CA TYR A 461 2.07 -25.26 -22.14
C TYR A 461 1.18 -24.27 -21.38
N ASN A 462 1.22 -24.29 -20.05
CA ASN A 462 0.56 -23.28 -19.23
C ASN A 462 1.49 -22.06 -19.05
N HIS A 463 0.99 -20.89 -19.41
CA HIS A 463 1.80 -19.66 -19.43
C HIS A 463 1.57 -18.74 -18.23
N HIS A 464 0.66 -19.09 -17.32
CA HIS A 464 0.46 -18.40 -16.03
C HIS A 464 0.17 -16.88 -16.10
N LYS A 465 -0.29 -16.36 -17.25
CA LYS A 465 -0.68 -14.96 -17.47
C LYS A 465 0.41 -13.98 -16.97
N LYS A 466 0.03 -12.94 -16.22
CA LYS A 466 0.93 -11.91 -15.68
C LYS A 466 2.05 -12.50 -14.81
N ALA A 467 1.76 -13.48 -13.95
CA ALA A 467 2.78 -14.10 -13.10
C ALA A 467 3.91 -14.72 -13.92
N GLY A 468 3.56 -15.43 -15.01
CA GLY A 468 4.53 -15.99 -15.94
C GLY A 468 5.33 -14.92 -16.67
N ALA A 469 4.67 -13.88 -17.18
CA ALA A 469 5.34 -12.74 -17.83
C ALA A 469 6.36 -12.07 -16.90
N MET A 470 5.96 -11.77 -15.66
CA MET A 470 6.83 -11.15 -14.66
C MET A 470 8.02 -12.05 -14.28
N ASN A 471 7.81 -13.37 -14.16
CA ASN A 471 8.90 -14.31 -13.90
C ASN A 471 9.88 -14.40 -15.07
N ALA A 472 9.39 -14.37 -16.32
CA ALA A 472 10.25 -14.30 -17.49
C ALA A 472 11.07 -12.99 -17.51
N LEU A 473 10.44 -11.86 -17.15
CA LEU A 473 11.13 -10.56 -17.01
C LEU A 473 12.22 -10.58 -15.94
N ILE A 474 12.00 -11.21 -14.78
CA ILE A 474 13.06 -11.35 -13.76
C ILE A 474 14.29 -12.05 -14.35
N ARG A 475 14.07 -13.18 -15.04
CA ARG A 475 15.16 -14.00 -15.59
C ARG A 475 15.91 -13.29 -16.70
N VAL A 476 15.18 -12.70 -17.64
CA VAL A 476 15.79 -12.01 -18.78
C VAL A 476 16.56 -10.76 -18.33
N SER A 477 16.03 -10.00 -17.37
CA SER A 477 16.74 -8.81 -16.87
C SER A 477 17.96 -9.20 -16.03
N ALA A 478 17.95 -10.34 -15.32
CA ALA A 478 19.13 -10.86 -14.64
C ALA A 478 20.31 -11.15 -15.59
N VAL A 479 20.01 -11.58 -16.82
CA VAL A 479 21.04 -11.83 -17.84
C VAL A 479 21.51 -10.54 -18.51
N LEU A 480 20.62 -9.57 -18.71
CA LEU A 480 20.89 -8.38 -19.52
C LEU A 480 21.40 -7.15 -18.76
N THR A 481 21.03 -6.97 -17.49
CA THR A 481 21.39 -5.81 -16.66
C THR A 481 21.68 -6.16 -15.19
N ASN A 482 21.00 -7.18 -14.67
CA ASN A 482 21.09 -7.67 -13.29
C ASN A 482 20.94 -6.58 -12.23
N ALA A 483 19.90 -5.74 -12.33
CA ALA A 483 19.65 -4.70 -11.34
C ALA A 483 19.17 -5.31 -10.00
N PRO A 484 19.74 -4.94 -8.84
CA PRO A 484 19.34 -5.49 -7.54
C PRO A 484 17.89 -5.15 -7.14
N PHE A 485 17.34 -4.07 -7.72
CA PHE A 485 15.97 -3.64 -7.49
C PHE A 485 15.16 -3.65 -8.79
N MET A 486 13.88 -4.03 -8.68
CA MET A 486 12.95 -4.07 -9.81
C MET A 486 11.65 -3.38 -9.43
N LEU A 487 11.16 -2.48 -10.28
CA LEU A 487 9.91 -1.76 -10.09
C LEU A 487 8.87 -2.28 -11.06
N ASN A 488 7.73 -2.75 -10.57
CA ASN A 488 6.64 -3.17 -11.46
C ASN A 488 5.57 -2.09 -11.66
N LEU A 489 5.08 -2.01 -12.89
CA LEU A 489 3.96 -1.15 -13.27
C LEU A 489 3.04 -1.89 -14.23
N ASP A 490 1.74 -1.66 -14.05
CA ASP A 490 0.74 -1.98 -15.07
C ASP A 490 0.84 -0.98 -16.23
N CYS A 491 0.43 -1.40 -17.43
CA CYS A 491 0.48 -0.54 -18.63
C CYS A 491 -0.33 0.75 -18.49
N ASP A 492 -1.37 0.74 -17.63
CA ASP A 492 -2.24 1.87 -17.33
C ASP A 492 -1.77 2.74 -16.16
N HIS A 493 -0.59 2.46 -15.57
CA HIS A 493 -0.01 3.24 -14.47
C HIS A 493 1.32 3.88 -14.88
N TYR A 494 1.39 5.20 -14.79
CA TYR A 494 2.56 5.99 -15.17
C TYR A 494 3.23 6.65 -13.95
N VAL A 495 4.49 7.07 -14.14
CA VAL A 495 5.25 7.81 -13.12
C VAL A 495 4.79 9.27 -13.07
N ASN A 496 4.10 9.64 -11.99
CA ASN A 496 3.60 11.01 -11.80
C ASN A 496 4.61 11.89 -11.05
N ASN A 497 5.33 11.35 -10.07
CA ASN A 497 6.45 12.03 -9.39
C ASN A 497 7.77 11.44 -9.87
N SER A 498 8.60 12.25 -10.51
CA SER A 498 9.87 11.79 -11.07
C SER A 498 10.91 11.37 -10.01
N LYS A 499 10.70 11.78 -8.76
CA LYS A 499 11.56 11.45 -7.60
C LYS A 499 11.17 10.13 -6.92
N ALA A 500 10.12 9.43 -7.37
CA ALA A 500 9.61 8.21 -6.73
C ALA A 500 10.67 7.10 -6.55
N VAL A 501 11.56 6.92 -7.54
CA VAL A 501 12.66 5.93 -7.45
C VAL A 501 13.65 6.32 -6.37
N ARG A 502 14.04 7.59 -6.30
CA ARG A 502 14.94 8.12 -5.26
C ARG A 502 14.34 7.95 -3.86
N GLU A 503 13.03 8.16 -3.72
CA GLU A 503 12.32 7.94 -2.45
C GLU A 503 12.35 6.46 -2.04
N ALA A 504 12.19 5.53 -2.98
CA ALA A 504 12.32 4.10 -2.68
C ALA A 504 13.75 3.74 -2.25
N MET A 505 14.77 4.32 -2.90
CA MET A 505 16.18 4.09 -2.56
C MET A 505 16.54 4.58 -1.16
N CYS A 506 15.88 5.63 -0.64
CA CYS A 506 16.07 6.06 0.75
C CYS A 506 15.84 4.91 1.75
N PHE A 507 14.90 4.00 1.48
CA PHE A 507 14.63 2.84 2.33
C PHE A 507 15.52 1.65 2.00
N LEU A 508 15.67 1.34 0.70
CA LEU A 508 16.32 0.11 0.24
C LEU A 508 17.85 0.17 0.32
N MET A 509 18.43 1.37 0.21
CA MET A 509 19.87 1.61 0.36
C MET A 509 20.26 2.01 1.80
N ASP A 510 19.33 1.99 2.75
CA ASP A 510 19.64 2.17 4.16
C ASP A 510 20.52 1.00 4.67
N PRO A 511 21.74 1.24 5.20
CA PRO A 511 22.62 0.18 5.67
C PRO A 511 22.05 -0.66 6.82
N GLN A 512 21.19 -0.10 7.67
CA GLN A 512 20.68 -0.76 8.87
C GLN A 512 19.46 -1.64 8.57
N LEU A 513 18.55 -1.13 7.73
CA LEU A 513 17.24 -1.74 7.50
C LEU A 513 17.03 -2.20 6.06
N GLY A 514 17.66 -1.56 5.07
CA GLY A 514 17.43 -1.81 3.64
C GLY A 514 17.64 -3.27 3.25
N LYS A 515 18.69 -3.92 3.77
CA LYS A 515 18.98 -5.34 3.52
C LYS A 515 17.88 -6.31 4.01
N LYS A 516 17.00 -5.87 4.92
CA LYS A 516 15.89 -6.68 5.47
C LYS A 516 14.55 -6.38 4.79
N LEU A 517 14.53 -5.43 3.86
CA LEU A 517 13.33 -5.04 3.14
C LEU A 517 13.18 -5.87 1.87
N CYS A 518 11.99 -6.43 1.66
CA CYS A 518 11.66 -7.12 0.42
C CYS A 518 11.10 -6.20 -0.64
N TYR A 519 10.30 -5.19 -0.26
CA TYR A 519 9.79 -4.22 -1.20
C TYR A 519 9.29 -2.92 -0.54
N VAL A 520 9.22 -1.86 -1.35
CA VAL A 520 8.57 -0.59 -1.02
C VAL A 520 7.31 -0.44 -1.89
N GLN A 521 6.14 -0.39 -1.24
CA GLN A 521 4.84 -0.23 -1.90
C GLN A 521 4.41 1.24 -1.84
N PHE A 522 3.97 1.79 -2.98
CA PHE A 522 3.36 3.10 -3.09
C PHE A 522 1.82 3.01 -3.18
N PRO A 523 1.07 4.04 -2.75
CA PRO A 523 -0.38 4.12 -2.96
C PRO A 523 -0.72 4.19 -4.44
N GLN A 524 -1.69 3.39 -4.88
CA GLN A 524 -2.28 3.53 -6.21
C GLN A 524 -3.26 4.70 -6.19
N ARG A 525 -3.04 5.70 -7.05
CA ARG A 525 -3.97 6.80 -7.27
C ARG A 525 -4.47 6.75 -8.70
N PHE A 526 -5.68 7.23 -8.94
CA PHE A 526 -6.28 7.20 -10.27
C PHE A 526 -6.74 8.58 -10.74
N ASP A 527 -6.63 8.80 -12.05
CA ASP A 527 -7.20 9.96 -12.74
C ASP A 527 -8.55 9.62 -13.38
N GLY A 528 -9.21 10.60 -13.99
CA GLY A 528 -10.47 10.41 -14.71
C GLY A 528 -11.68 10.07 -13.82
N ILE A 529 -11.59 10.29 -12.51
CA ILE A 529 -12.67 10.01 -11.56
C ILE A 529 -13.66 11.18 -11.53
N ASP A 530 -14.97 10.89 -11.63
CA ASP A 530 -16.03 11.88 -11.42
C ASP A 530 -15.82 12.63 -10.08
N ARG A 531 -16.16 13.92 -10.02
CA ARG A 531 -16.13 14.73 -8.79
C ARG A 531 -16.90 14.05 -7.65
N ASN A 532 -17.94 13.31 -7.99
CA ASN A 532 -18.78 12.60 -7.03
C ASN A 532 -18.33 11.17 -6.71
N ASP A 533 -17.21 10.68 -7.28
CA ASP A 533 -16.67 9.31 -7.11
C ASP A 533 -17.71 8.25 -6.71
N ARG A 534 -18.76 8.11 -7.54
CA ARG A 534 -19.97 7.34 -7.18
C ARG A 534 -19.65 5.88 -6.85
N TYR A 535 -18.60 5.35 -7.47
CA TYR A 535 -18.20 3.95 -7.38
C TYR A 535 -17.02 3.72 -6.44
N ALA A 536 -16.63 4.74 -5.65
CA ALA A 536 -15.53 4.69 -4.69
C ALA A 536 -14.22 4.14 -5.30
N ASN A 537 -13.92 4.55 -6.53
CA ASN A 537 -12.78 4.03 -7.29
C ASN A 537 -11.43 4.44 -6.67
N ARG A 538 -11.39 5.53 -5.88
CA ARG A 538 -10.17 5.96 -5.18
C ARG A 538 -9.70 4.98 -4.12
N ASN A 539 -10.61 4.19 -3.55
CA ASN A 539 -10.32 3.21 -2.48
C ASN A 539 -9.45 3.78 -1.33
N VAL A 540 -9.75 5.03 -0.91
CA VAL A 540 -8.92 5.77 0.05
C VAL A 540 -8.87 5.11 1.42
N VAL A 541 -9.92 4.42 1.86
CA VAL A 541 -9.92 3.71 3.15
C VAL A 541 -8.83 2.62 3.16
N PHE A 542 -8.71 1.86 2.09
CA PHE A 542 -7.68 0.82 2.00
C PHE A 542 -6.26 1.40 1.97
N PHE A 543 -6.01 2.41 1.13
CA PHE A 543 -4.66 2.97 0.95
C PHE A 543 -4.25 3.93 2.08
N ASP A 544 -5.16 4.77 2.58
CA ASP A 544 -4.84 5.85 3.53
C ASP A 544 -5.14 5.49 5.00
N ILE A 545 -5.79 4.36 5.28
CA ILE A 545 -6.06 3.86 6.63
C ILE A 545 -5.43 2.49 6.83
N ASN A 546 -5.87 1.48 6.06
CA ASN A 546 -5.47 0.08 6.31
C ASN A 546 -3.97 -0.14 6.08
N MET A 547 -3.42 0.33 4.95
CA MET A 547 -2.00 0.12 4.63
C MET A 547 -1.05 0.77 5.64
N ARG A 548 -1.40 1.95 6.17
CA ARG A 548 -0.62 2.61 7.23
C ARG A 548 -0.66 1.84 8.54
N GLY A 549 -1.79 1.21 8.86
CA GLY A 549 -1.90 0.28 9.99
C GLY A 549 -0.97 -0.92 9.84
N LEU A 550 -0.93 -1.54 8.66
CA LEU A 550 -0.06 -2.68 8.36
C LEU A 550 1.43 -2.31 8.37
N ASP A 551 1.78 -1.11 7.92
CA ASP A 551 3.15 -0.63 7.87
C ASP A 551 3.81 -0.56 9.26
N GLY A 552 3.03 -0.33 10.33
CA GLY A 552 3.54 -0.35 11.70
C GLY A 552 3.83 -1.74 12.26
N ILE A 553 3.36 -2.80 11.61
CA ILE A 553 3.50 -4.18 12.08
C ILE A 553 4.68 -4.86 11.38
N GLN A 554 4.49 -5.26 10.12
CA GLN A 554 5.51 -5.92 9.30
C GLN A 554 5.66 -5.27 7.92
N GLY A 555 4.71 -4.42 7.53
CA GLY A 555 4.69 -3.77 6.23
C GLY A 555 3.36 -3.98 5.48
N PRO A 556 3.07 -3.16 4.45
CA PRO A 556 1.89 -3.29 3.60
C PRO A 556 1.91 -4.60 2.80
N VAL A 557 0.75 -5.02 2.31
CA VAL A 557 0.67 -6.11 1.33
C VAL A 557 1.00 -5.59 -0.08
N TYR A 558 1.52 -6.45 -0.93
CA TYR A 558 1.75 -6.13 -2.35
C TYR A 558 0.42 -6.18 -3.13
N VAL A 559 0.17 -5.15 -3.95
CA VAL A 559 -1.13 -4.88 -4.59
C VAL A 559 -1.09 -4.80 -6.13
N GLY A 560 -0.03 -5.31 -6.77
CA GLY A 560 0.00 -5.54 -8.22
C GLY A 560 0.80 -4.54 -9.07
N THR A 561 1.00 -3.30 -8.59
CA THR A 561 1.68 -2.21 -9.32
C THR A 561 2.28 -1.19 -8.35
N GLY A 562 3.26 -0.39 -8.81
CA GLY A 562 3.87 0.71 -8.06
C GLY A 562 4.69 0.21 -6.88
N CYS A 563 5.45 -0.86 -7.09
CA CYS A 563 6.19 -1.54 -6.03
C CYS A 563 7.64 -1.80 -6.45
N VAL A 564 8.60 -1.40 -5.61
CA VAL A 564 10.04 -1.63 -5.82
C VAL A 564 10.49 -2.83 -5.00
N PHE A 565 10.79 -3.94 -5.66
CA PHE A 565 11.21 -5.20 -5.06
C PHE A 565 12.73 -5.33 -4.98
N ASN A 566 13.18 -5.97 -3.90
CA ASN A 566 14.52 -6.54 -3.80
C ASN A 566 14.56 -7.88 -4.56
N ARG A 567 15.47 -7.99 -5.53
CA ARG A 567 15.65 -9.18 -6.38
C ARG A 567 15.93 -10.44 -5.58
N GLN A 568 16.80 -10.37 -4.58
CA GLN A 568 17.16 -11.52 -3.75
C GLN A 568 15.95 -12.08 -2.98
N ALA A 569 15.06 -11.19 -2.55
CA ALA A 569 13.83 -11.59 -1.88
C ALA A 569 12.88 -12.34 -2.84
N LEU A 570 12.80 -11.94 -4.11
CA LEU A 570 12.01 -12.63 -5.14
C LEU A 570 12.62 -13.97 -5.56
N TYR A 571 13.95 -14.09 -5.55
CA TYR A 571 14.65 -15.39 -5.69
C TYR A 571 14.37 -16.36 -4.52
N GLY A 572 13.73 -15.87 -3.47
CA GLY A 572 13.28 -16.67 -2.34
C GLY A 572 14.40 -16.98 -1.34
N TYR A 573 15.46 -16.17 -1.32
CA TYR A 573 16.41 -16.18 -0.21
C TYR A 573 15.75 -15.67 1.08
N ASP A 574 16.27 -16.10 2.21
CA ASP A 574 15.85 -15.60 3.51
C ASP A 574 16.50 -14.24 3.80
N PRO A 575 15.86 -13.37 4.59
CA PRO A 575 16.48 -12.09 4.95
C PRO A 575 17.78 -12.33 5.73
N PRO A 576 18.80 -11.49 5.55
CA PRO A 576 20.09 -11.65 6.22
C PRO A 576 19.91 -11.60 7.75
N VAL A 577 20.57 -12.53 8.43
CA VAL A 577 20.55 -12.62 9.90
C VAL A 577 21.22 -11.37 10.46
N SER A 578 20.62 -10.75 11.48
CA SER A 578 21.29 -9.66 12.18
C SER A 578 22.55 -10.19 12.86
N GLU A 579 23.72 -9.67 12.50
CA GLU A 579 24.90 -9.82 13.34
C GLU A 579 24.57 -9.25 14.71
N LYS A 580 24.56 -10.12 15.73
CA LYS A 580 24.62 -9.63 17.11
C LYS A 580 25.98 -8.99 17.23
N ARG A 581 26.04 -7.68 17.53
CA ARG A 581 27.31 -7.04 17.88
C ARG A 581 28.01 -7.91 18.93
N PRO A 582 29.32 -8.18 18.78
CA PRO A 582 30.07 -8.80 19.86
C PRO A 582 29.83 -7.96 21.11
N LYS A 583 29.39 -8.60 22.19
CA LYS A 583 29.40 -7.94 23.49
C LYS A 583 30.84 -7.50 23.69
N MET A 584 31.10 -6.20 23.79
CA MET A 584 32.38 -5.73 24.32
C MET A 584 32.46 -6.26 25.75
N THR A 585 33.12 -7.39 25.94
CA THR A 585 33.74 -7.72 27.20
C THR A 585 34.97 -6.83 27.26
N CYS A 586 34.93 -5.81 28.09
CA CYS A 586 36.07 -4.98 28.38
C CYS A 586 37.12 -5.84 29.12
N ASP A 587 38.26 -6.08 28.48
CA ASP A 587 39.45 -6.71 29.08
C ASP A 587 40.18 -5.73 30.01
N CYS A 588 39.46 -5.14 30.96
CA CYS A 588 40.02 -4.23 31.94
C CYS A 588 39.44 -4.50 33.32
N TRP A 589 39.77 -5.65 33.92
CA TRP A 589 40.10 -5.72 35.35
C TRP A 589 40.89 -6.98 35.78
N PRO A 590 41.80 -6.88 36.78
CA PRO A 590 42.64 -7.98 37.22
C PRO A 590 41.91 -9.06 38.05
N SER A 591 42.44 -10.27 37.96
CA SER A 591 41.96 -11.60 38.41
C SER A 591 41.70 -11.85 39.92
N TRP A 592 41.48 -10.84 40.79
CA TRP A 592 41.38 -11.13 42.25
C TRP A 592 40.05 -10.74 42.93
N CYS A 593 39.18 -9.90 42.37
CA CYS A 593 38.02 -9.38 43.12
C CYS A 593 36.66 -9.93 42.66
N CYS A 594 36.48 -11.26 42.69
CA CYS A 594 35.15 -11.86 42.55
C CYS A 594 35.00 -13.12 43.41
N CYS A 595 35.17 -12.95 44.72
CA CYS A 595 34.59 -13.83 45.73
C CYS A 595 33.46 -13.06 46.41
N CYS A 596 32.30 -13.71 46.55
CA CYS A 596 31.04 -13.23 47.13
C CYS A 596 30.03 -12.63 46.13
N CYS A 597 29.44 -13.48 45.28
CA CYS A 597 27.98 -13.63 45.13
C CYS A 597 27.59 -14.72 44.09
N GLY A 598 27.45 -15.96 44.59
CA GLY A 598 26.46 -16.97 44.18
C GLY A 598 26.22 -17.33 42.70
N GLY A 599 27.04 -18.24 42.15
CA GLY A 599 26.70 -19.02 40.95
C GLY A 599 26.49 -20.51 41.28
N SER A 600 25.29 -21.06 41.06
CA SER A 600 25.03 -22.50 41.22
C SER A 600 25.36 -23.28 39.94
N ARG A 601 26.39 -24.13 40.06
CA ARG A 601 26.97 -25.03 39.06
C ARG A 601 26.00 -26.10 38.54
N LYS A 602 26.03 -26.33 37.21
CA LYS A 602 25.64 -27.61 36.58
C LYS A 602 26.63 -28.71 36.97
N LYS A 603 26.14 -29.87 37.40
CA LYS A 603 26.92 -31.12 37.54
C LYS A 603 26.49 -32.13 36.48
N SER A 604 27.49 -32.73 35.84
CA SER A 604 27.36 -33.87 34.93
C SER A 604 26.93 -35.14 35.68
N LYS A 605 26.35 -36.09 34.95
CA LYS A 605 26.55 -37.52 35.23
C LYS A 605 26.22 -38.39 34.02
N ASP A 606 27.17 -39.26 33.73
CA ASP A 606 27.14 -40.31 32.71
C ASP A 606 26.68 -41.65 33.33
N LYS A 607 26.08 -42.50 32.49
CA LYS A 607 25.74 -43.96 32.58
C LYS A 607 25.57 -44.69 33.94
N SER A 608 24.44 -45.42 34.10
CA SER A 608 24.41 -46.88 34.39
C SER A 608 23.00 -47.51 34.30
N LYS A 609 22.95 -48.76 33.79
CA LYS A 609 21.79 -49.66 33.66
C LYS A 609 21.19 -50.10 35.02
N SER A 610 19.87 -50.36 35.08
CA SER A 610 19.28 -51.65 35.57
C SER A 610 17.78 -51.56 35.92
N LYS A 611 17.01 -52.44 35.26
CA LYS A 611 15.78 -53.17 35.66
C LYS A 611 14.94 -52.66 36.85
N LYS A 612 13.66 -52.42 36.58
CA LYS A 612 12.55 -53.19 37.21
C LYS A 612 11.31 -53.23 36.28
N LYS A 613 11.03 -54.45 35.80
CA LYS A 613 9.70 -54.96 35.44
C LYS A 613 8.80 -54.85 36.69
N GLY A 614 7.49 -54.71 36.66
CA GLY A 614 6.51 -54.70 35.58
C GLY A 614 5.12 -54.79 36.23
N LEU A 615 4.08 -54.33 35.54
CA LEU A 615 2.72 -54.80 35.76
C LEU A 615 1.87 -54.41 34.55
N LYS A 616 1.03 -55.35 34.11
CA LYS A 616 0.00 -55.21 33.06
C LYS A 616 0.47 -55.40 31.61
N ALA A 617 0.96 -56.61 31.35
CA ALA A 617 0.35 -57.42 30.31
C ALA A 617 -0.94 -58.03 30.88
N LEU A 618 -2.10 -57.47 30.56
CA LEU A 618 -3.40 -58.13 30.74
C LEU A 618 -4.40 -57.52 29.75
N LEU A 619 -4.20 -57.83 28.47
CA LEU A 619 -5.20 -57.94 27.40
C LEU A 619 -4.42 -58.28 26.11
N GLY A 620 -4.44 -59.57 25.75
CA GLY A 620 -3.67 -60.13 24.65
C GLY A 620 -4.38 -60.09 23.30
N LEU A 621 -3.53 -60.19 22.25
CA LEU A 621 -3.79 -60.37 20.81
C LEU A 621 -4.24 -59.13 20.02
N GLY A 622 -3.64 -58.75 18.90
CA GLY A 622 -2.59 -59.35 18.07
C GLY A 622 -2.04 -58.38 17.02
N LYS A 623 -0.84 -58.68 16.51
CA LYS A 623 -0.02 -57.92 15.52
C LYS A 623 -0.79 -57.59 14.22
N PHE A 624 -0.42 -56.48 13.55
CA PHE A 624 0.17 -56.45 12.20
C PHE A 624 0.50 -55.01 11.71
N GLY A 625 1.65 -54.84 11.06
CA GLY A 625 1.86 -53.85 9.99
C GLY A 625 2.43 -52.47 10.35
N GLY A 626 3.74 -52.29 10.17
CA GLY A 626 4.41 -50.98 10.26
C GLY A 626 4.36 -50.16 8.97
N LYS A 627 4.32 -48.82 9.12
CA LYS A 627 4.79 -47.84 8.12
C LYS A 627 5.47 -46.67 8.86
N LYS A 628 6.78 -46.51 8.64
CA LYS A 628 7.62 -45.40 9.12
C LYS A 628 7.31 -44.13 8.31
N LYS A 629 7.01 -43.01 9.00
CA LYS A 629 7.02 -41.66 8.45
C LYS A 629 8.44 -41.08 8.53
N TYR A 630 9.00 -40.69 7.39
CA TYR A 630 10.21 -39.86 7.33
C TYR A 630 9.81 -38.38 7.50
N SER A 631 10.40 -37.72 8.50
CA SER A 631 10.37 -36.27 8.70
C SER A 631 11.62 -35.67 8.08
N LYS A 632 11.47 -34.84 7.05
CA LYS A 632 12.56 -34.16 6.33
C LYS A 632 12.96 -32.92 7.14
N LYS A 633 14.17 -32.93 7.71
CA LYS A 633 14.78 -31.84 8.50
C LYS A 633 15.45 -30.85 7.53
N SER A 634 15.27 -29.55 7.77
CA SER A 634 15.93 -28.46 7.02
C SER A 634 17.43 -28.45 7.30
N MET A 635 18.24 -28.41 6.24
CA MET A 635 19.70 -28.36 6.30
C MET A 635 20.16 -26.92 6.11
N THR A 636 20.97 -26.41 7.04
CA THR A 636 21.65 -25.10 7.00
C THR A 636 23.14 -25.43 6.98
N PRO A 637 23.98 -24.88 6.09
CA PRO A 637 25.42 -25.11 6.16
C PRO A 637 26.03 -24.10 7.13
N VAL A 638 26.72 -24.60 8.15
CA VAL A 638 27.60 -23.84 9.04
C VAL A 638 29.01 -24.28 8.67
N TYR A 639 29.83 -23.37 8.15
CA TYR A 639 31.28 -23.53 8.11
C TYR A 639 31.84 -22.89 9.38
N ASP A 640 32.63 -23.65 10.12
CA ASP A 640 33.63 -23.14 11.05
C ASP A 640 34.93 -23.91 10.77
N LEU A 641 36.04 -23.20 10.73
CA LEU A 641 37.27 -23.58 10.04
C LEU A 641 38.39 -23.57 11.09
N GLU A 642 38.89 -24.75 11.50
CA GLU A 642 40.21 -24.87 12.13
C GLU A 642 40.69 -26.34 12.18
N GLY A 643 41.91 -26.58 11.70
CA GLY A 643 42.67 -27.82 11.92
C GLY A 643 43.05 -28.61 10.66
N ILE A 644 44.19 -28.28 10.05
CA ILE A 644 44.90 -29.05 9.03
C ILE A 644 45.47 -30.33 9.67
N GLU A 645 45.25 -31.53 9.09
CA GLU A 645 46.28 -32.41 8.47
C GLU A 645 45.68 -33.82 8.15
N GLU A 646 46.24 -34.48 7.12
CA GLU A 646 45.88 -35.80 6.53
C GLU A 646 44.64 -35.80 5.61
N GLY A 647 44.69 -35.94 4.28
CA GLY A 647 45.69 -36.55 3.40
C GLY A 647 44.97 -37.55 2.47
N LEU A 648 44.54 -37.09 1.29
CA LEU A 648 44.17 -37.89 0.09
C LEU A 648 42.82 -38.66 0.00
N GLU A 649 41.77 -38.34 0.77
CA GLU A 649 40.38 -38.81 0.49
C GLU A 649 39.32 -37.68 0.37
N GLY A 650 39.71 -36.41 0.54
CA GLY A 650 38.78 -35.27 0.59
C GLY A 650 38.41 -34.60 -0.74
N TYR A 651 39.06 -34.95 -1.86
CA TYR A 651 38.78 -34.32 -3.15
C TYR A 651 37.44 -34.76 -3.74
N ASP A 652 37.12 -36.06 -3.66
CA ASP A 652 35.87 -36.62 -4.16
C ASP A 652 34.62 -36.15 -3.37
N GLU A 653 34.75 -35.92 -2.06
CA GLU A 653 33.62 -35.46 -1.24
C GLU A 653 33.36 -33.94 -1.40
N LEU A 654 34.42 -33.12 -1.52
CA LEU A 654 34.27 -31.70 -1.85
C LEU A 654 33.70 -31.50 -3.26
N GLU A 655 34.18 -32.27 -4.24
CA GLU A 655 33.67 -32.21 -5.60
C GLU A 655 32.22 -32.73 -5.68
N LYS A 656 31.87 -33.83 -5.00
CA LYS A 656 30.47 -34.28 -4.87
C LYS A 656 29.59 -33.26 -4.14
N SER A 657 30.09 -32.56 -3.12
CA SER A 657 29.33 -31.54 -2.38
C SER A 657 29.11 -30.27 -3.22
N SER A 658 30.12 -29.85 -3.99
CA SER A 658 30.07 -28.74 -4.94
C SER A 658 29.13 -29.07 -6.11
N LEU A 659 29.24 -30.28 -6.68
CA LEU A 659 28.35 -30.78 -7.73
C LEU A 659 26.91 -30.97 -7.23
N MET A 660 26.70 -31.41 -5.97
CA MET A 660 25.38 -31.47 -5.37
C MET A 660 24.80 -30.07 -5.09
N SER A 661 25.65 -29.10 -4.71
CA SER A 661 25.27 -27.69 -4.55
C SER A 661 24.84 -27.08 -5.90
N GLN A 662 25.62 -27.29 -6.96
CA GLN A 662 25.31 -26.81 -8.31
C GLN A 662 24.03 -27.46 -8.86
N LYS A 663 23.85 -28.77 -8.71
CA LYS A 663 22.60 -29.46 -9.09
C LYS A 663 21.38 -28.94 -8.31
N ASN A 664 21.55 -28.53 -7.06
CA ASN A 664 20.48 -27.89 -6.30
C ASN A 664 20.13 -26.50 -6.86
N PHE A 665 21.13 -25.70 -7.25
CA PHE A 665 20.89 -24.43 -7.92
C PHE A 665 20.23 -24.61 -9.29
N GLU A 666 20.64 -25.59 -10.08
CA GLU A 666 20.00 -25.91 -11.36
C GLU A 666 18.54 -26.33 -11.20
N LYS A 667 18.27 -27.19 -10.22
CA LYS A 667 16.89 -27.59 -9.89
C LYS A 667 16.06 -26.42 -9.40
N ARG A 668 16.67 -25.47 -8.69
CA ARG A 668 15.99 -24.33 -8.09
C ARG A 668 15.71 -23.23 -9.12
N PHE A 669 16.74 -22.77 -9.82
CA PHE A 669 16.73 -21.61 -10.70
C PHE A 669 16.62 -21.93 -12.19
N GLY A 670 16.99 -23.15 -12.62
CA GLY A 670 17.00 -23.56 -14.03
C GLY A 670 18.39 -23.88 -14.55
N GLN A 671 18.48 -24.36 -15.79
CA GLN A 671 19.71 -24.91 -16.38
C GLN A 671 20.72 -23.86 -16.85
N SER A 672 20.38 -22.57 -16.84
CA SER A 672 21.27 -21.51 -17.34
C SER A 672 22.39 -21.23 -16.33
N PRO A 673 23.66 -21.51 -16.66
CA PRO A 673 24.77 -21.23 -15.76
C PRO A 673 25.03 -19.72 -15.62
N VAL A 674 24.75 -18.95 -16.67
CA VAL A 674 24.86 -17.48 -16.65
C VAL A 674 23.85 -16.92 -15.66
N PHE A 675 22.58 -17.35 -15.74
CA PHE A 675 21.56 -16.90 -14.81
C PHE A 675 21.91 -17.27 -13.36
N ILE A 676 22.31 -18.52 -13.10
CA ILE A 676 22.72 -18.94 -11.75
C ILE A 676 23.87 -18.06 -11.21
N THR A 677 24.86 -17.76 -12.04
CA THR A 677 26.00 -16.92 -11.63
C THR A 677 25.53 -15.50 -11.27
N THR A 678 24.63 -14.91 -12.06
CA THR A 678 24.08 -13.57 -11.80
C THR A 678 23.27 -13.51 -10.51
N THR A 679 22.62 -14.60 -10.08
CA THR A 679 21.84 -14.62 -8.83
C THR A 679 22.72 -14.59 -7.58
N LEU A 680 23.98 -15.05 -7.69
CA LEU A 680 24.95 -15.04 -6.59
C LEU A 680 25.60 -13.68 -6.37
N MET A 681 25.44 -12.73 -7.30
CA MET A 681 25.98 -11.38 -7.20
C MET A 681 25.02 -10.45 -6.43
N GLU A 682 25.27 -10.24 -5.13
CA GLU A 682 24.36 -9.42 -4.28
C GLU A 682 24.20 -7.97 -4.75
N ASN A 683 25.29 -7.34 -5.20
CA ASN A 683 25.28 -5.95 -5.67
C ASN A 683 24.79 -5.80 -7.13
N GLY A 684 24.43 -6.91 -7.78
CA GLY A 684 24.02 -6.93 -9.19
C GLY A 684 25.18 -6.72 -10.15
N GLY A 685 24.83 -6.37 -11.40
CA GLY A 685 25.78 -6.21 -12.50
C GLY A 685 26.09 -7.52 -13.24
N ILE A 686 26.84 -7.38 -14.34
CA ILE A 686 27.19 -8.47 -15.25
C ILE A 686 28.69 -8.79 -15.07
N PRO A 687 29.11 -10.07 -15.06
CA PRO A 687 30.52 -10.44 -14.97
C PRO A 687 31.37 -9.83 -16.09
N GLU A 688 32.57 -9.34 -15.76
CA GLU A 688 33.51 -8.74 -16.72
C GLU A 688 33.89 -9.73 -17.85
N GLY A 689 33.89 -9.24 -19.11
CA GLY A 689 34.27 -10.04 -20.29
C GLY A 689 33.13 -10.79 -21.00
N THR A 690 31.86 -10.57 -20.64
CA THR A 690 30.72 -11.17 -21.35
C THR A 690 30.43 -10.49 -22.70
N ASN A 691 30.27 -11.29 -23.75
CA ASN A 691 29.93 -10.81 -25.10
C ASN A 691 28.42 -10.52 -25.20
N SER A 692 28.04 -9.30 -25.61
CA SER A 692 26.64 -8.86 -25.75
C SER A 692 25.78 -9.80 -26.61
N ASN A 693 26.32 -10.34 -27.71
CA ASN A 693 25.60 -11.26 -28.59
C ASN A 693 25.33 -12.62 -27.91
N SER A 694 26.25 -13.09 -27.07
CA SER A 694 26.04 -14.31 -26.28
C SER A 694 24.98 -14.11 -25.19
N LEU A 695 24.92 -12.92 -24.59
CA LEU A 695 23.91 -12.58 -23.59
C LEU A 695 22.50 -12.56 -24.18
N ILE A 696 22.31 -12.06 -25.40
CA ILE A 696 20.99 -12.08 -26.06
C ILE A 696 20.53 -13.53 -26.34
N LYS A 697 21.43 -14.40 -26.81
CA LYS A 697 21.11 -15.81 -27.04
C LYS A 697 20.71 -16.51 -25.74
N GLU A 698 21.45 -16.25 -24.66
CA GLU A 698 21.13 -16.79 -23.33
C GLU A 698 19.82 -16.21 -22.78
N ALA A 699 19.57 -14.92 -23.00
CA ALA A 699 18.33 -14.24 -22.64
C ALA A 699 17.11 -14.87 -23.33
N ILE A 700 17.23 -15.27 -24.60
CA ILE A 700 16.19 -16.02 -25.33
C ILE A 700 15.98 -17.41 -24.71
N HIS A 701 17.06 -18.10 -24.31
CA HIS A 701 16.95 -19.42 -23.67
C HIS A 701 16.17 -19.36 -22.34
N VAL A 702 16.43 -18.37 -21.49
CA VAL A 702 15.78 -18.27 -20.17
C VAL A 702 14.30 -17.85 -20.21
N ILE A 703 13.81 -17.35 -21.35
CA ILE A 703 12.38 -17.03 -21.56
C ILE A 703 11.61 -18.13 -22.32
N SER A 704 12.24 -19.28 -22.58
CA SER A 704 11.60 -20.42 -23.23
C SER A 704 10.47 -21.02 -22.39
N CYS A 705 9.47 -21.60 -23.05
CA CYS A 705 8.28 -22.13 -22.38
C CYS A 705 8.58 -23.34 -21.47
N GLY A 706 9.60 -24.12 -21.82
CA GLY A 706 10.04 -25.30 -21.06
C GLY A 706 10.93 -25.00 -19.87
N TYR A 707 11.41 -23.75 -19.71
CA TYR A 707 12.39 -23.40 -18.68
C TYR A 707 11.87 -23.67 -17.25
N GLU A 708 10.55 -23.53 -17.05
CA GLU A 708 9.95 -23.54 -15.71
C GLU A 708 9.51 -24.94 -15.23
N GLU A 709 9.38 -25.94 -16.12
CA GLU A 709 8.72 -27.22 -15.81
C GLU A 709 9.35 -27.95 -14.61
N LYS A 710 10.68 -28.11 -14.63
CA LYS A 710 11.46 -28.90 -13.66
C LYS A 710 12.10 -28.04 -12.56
N THR A 711 11.68 -26.79 -12.48
CA THR A 711 12.24 -25.82 -11.54
C THR A 711 11.27 -25.46 -10.41
N GLU A 712 11.74 -24.63 -9.47
CA GLU A 712 10.95 -24.07 -8.38
C GLU A 712 10.28 -22.72 -8.73
N TRP A 713 10.44 -22.24 -9.97
CA TRP A 713 9.79 -21.03 -10.49
C TRP A 713 8.27 -21.11 -10.37
N GLY A 714 7.67 -20.04 -9.85
CA GLY A 714 6.24 -19.92 -9.60
C GLY A 714 5.70 -20.78 -8.46
N LYS A 715 6.43 -21.81 -8.02
CA LYS A 715 6.05 -22.67 -6.89
C LYS A 715 6.57 -22.09 -5.57
N GLU A 716 7.86 -21.76 -5.54
CA GLU A 716 8.52 -21.18 -4.37
C GLU A 716 9.29 -19.88 -4.67
N ILE A 717 9.56 -19.60 -5.95
CA ILE A 717 10.42 -18.52 -6.43
C ILE A 717 9.65 -17.61 -7.39
N GLY A 718 9.94 -16.31 -7.36
CA GLY A 718 9.30 -15.30 -8.18
C GLY A 718 7.86 -15.03 -7.75
N TRP A 719 7.05 -14.59 -8.70
CA TRP A 719 5.61 -14.48 -8.56
C TRP A 719 4.97 -15.86 -8.49
N ILE A 720 4.15 -16.08 -7.46
CA ILE A 720 3.60 -17.39 -7.12
C ILE A 720 2.40 -17.74 -8.02
N TYR A 721 2.42 -18.93 -8.62
CA TYR A 721 1.38 -19.45 -9.51
C TYR A 721 0.20 -20.04 -8.72
N GLY A 722 -0.94 -20.17 -9.41
CA GLY A 722 -2.09 -20.95 -8.93
C GLY A 722 -3.25 -20.13 -8.38
N SER A 723 -3.14 -18.79 -8.34
CA SER A 723 -4.27 -17.89 -8.06
C SER A 723 -4.33 -16.77 -9.09
N ILE A 724 -5.53 -16.24 -9.34
CA ILE A 724 -5.73 -15.01 -10.13
C ILE A 724 -5.23 -13.75 -9.39
N THR A 725 -5.05 -13.81 -8.07
CA THR A 725 -4.45 -12.76 -7.25
C THR A 725 -3.08 -13.19 -6.78
N GLU A 726 -2.14 -13.36 -7.72
CA GLU A 726 -0.76 -13.75 -7.42
C GLU A 726 -0.02 -12.70 -6.60
N ASP A 727 -0.48 -11.44 -6.65
CA ASP A 727 0.11 -10.29 -5.99
C ASP A 727 0.13 -10.45 -4.46
N ILE A 728 -1.03 -10.58 -3.84
CA ILE A 728 -1.14 -10.74 -2.38
C ILE A 728 -0.45 -12.04 -1.93
N LEU A 729 -0.54 -13.11 -2.74
CA LEU A 729 0.06 -14.40 -2.44
C LEU A 729 1.60 -14.32 -2.42
N THR A 730 2.19 -13.63 -3.39
CA THR A 730 3.63 -13.42 -3.48
C THR A 730 4.14 -12.62 -2.27
N GLY A 731 3.47 -11.51 -1.93
CA GLY A 731 3.81 -10.71 -0.75
C GLY A 731 3.67 -11.51 0.56
N PHE A 732 2.59 -12.29 0.72
CA PHE A 732 2.37 -13.15 1.87
C PHE A 732 3.48 -14.19 2.06
N LYS A 733 3.89 -14.86 0.97
CA LYS A 733 4.97 -15.86 0.99
C LYS A 733 6.30 -15.24 1.42
N MET A 734 6.64 -14.06 0.93
CA MET A 734 7.87 -13.34 1.32
C MET A 734 7.83 -12.94 2.81
N HIS A 735 6.71 -12.42 3.30
CA HIS A 735 6.54 -12.08 4.71
C HIS A 735 6.61 -13.30 5.64
N CYS A 736 6.16 -14.48 5.18
CA CYS A 736 6.29 -15.73 5.94
C CYS A 736 7.76 -16.16 6.14
N ARG A 737 8.66 -15.82 5.20
CA ARG A 737 10.12 -16.02 5.32
C ARG A 737 10.77 -15.04 6.30
N GLY A 738 10.06 -13.99 6.71
CA GLY A 738 10.53 -12.98 7.67
C GLY A 738 10.99 -11.67 7.05
N TRP A 739 10.82 -11.50 5.75
CA TRP A 739 11.02 -10.21 5.10
C TRP A 739 10.02 -9.17 5.61
N LYS A 740 10.41 -7.89 5.53
CA LYS A 740 9.57 -6.73 5.86
C LYS A 740 9.34 -5.90 4.61
N SER A 741 8.17 -5.28 4.49
CA SER A 741 7.89 -4.28 3.46
C SER A 741 7.73 -2.90 4.07
N VAL A 742 7.75 -1.87 3.21
CA VAL A 742 7.56 -0.47 3.60
C VAL A 742 6.44 0.14 2.78
N TYR A 743 5.61 0.96 3.42
CA TYR A 743 4.64 1.81 2.74
C TYR A 743 5.16 3.25 2.62
N CYS A 744 5.30 3.76 1.40
CA CYS A 744 5.76 5.13 1.15
C CYS A 744 4.63 5.96 0.54
N MET A 745 4.29 7.08 1.18
CA MET A 745 3.27 8.02 0.71
C MET A 745 3.90 9.41 0.51
N PRO A 746 4.39 9.71 -0.70
CA PRO A 746 4.95 11.02 -1.00
C PRO A 746 3.83 12.07 -1.11
N LYS A 747 4.18 13.36 -0.97
CA LYS A 747 3.22 14.47 -1.07
C LYS A 747 2.52 14.49 -2.42
N ARG A 748 3.29 14.46 -3.51
CA ARG A 748 2.79 14.19 -4.86
C ARG A 748 2.64 12.68 -5.04
N PRO A 749 1.48 12.15 -5.48
CA PRO A 749 1.33 10.74 -5.77
C PRO A 749 2.46 10.23 -6.68
N ALA A 750 3.15 9.17 -6.26
CA ALA A 750 4.26 8.60 -7.03
C ALA A 750 3.80 8.08 -8.39
N PHE A 751 2.73 7.27 -8.36
CA PHE A 751 2.16 6.63 -9.52
C PHE A 751 0.68 6.99 -9.63
N LYS A 752 0.24 7.22 -10.86
CA LYS A 752 -1.16 7.44 -11.20
C LYS A 752 -1.55 6.54 -12.36
N GLY A 753 -2.81 6.12 -12.39
CA GLY A 753 -3.32 5.34 -13.51
C GLY A 753 -4.79 5.59 -13.82
N SER A 754 -5.32 4.86 -14.79
CA SER A 754 -6.71 5.00 -15.23
C SER A 754 -7.66 4.10 -14.43
N ALA A 755 -8.67 4.68 -13.78
CA ALA A 755 -9.71 3.90 -13.10
C ALA A 755 -10.75 3.35 -14.10
N PRO A 756 -11.38 2.19 -13.82
CA PRO A 756 -12.55 1.77 -14.59
C PRO A 756 -13.69 2.79 -14.44
N ILE A 757 -14.24 3.19 -15.58
CA ILE A 757 -15.15 4.34 -15.67
C ILE A 757 -16.60 3.94 -15.37
N ASN A 758 -17.02 2.73 -15.77
CA ASN A 758 -18.37 2.22 -15.55
C ASN A 758 -18.44 1.21 -14.40
N LEU A 759 -19.65 1.03 -13.85
CA LEU A 759 -19.90 0.13 -12.72
C LEU A 759 -19.66 -1.35 -13.06
N SER A 760 -19.99 -1.77 -14.29
CA SER A 760 -19.86 -3.16 -14.72
C SER A 760 -18.40 -3.62 -14.68
N ASP A 761 -17.49 -2.84 -15.26
CA ASP A 761 -16.06 -3.15 -15.29
C ASP A 761 -15.47 -3.10 -13.88
N ARG A 762 -15.95 -2.18 -13.05
CA ARG A 762 -15.57 -2.12 -11.63
C ARG A 762 -16.03 -3.36 -10.87
N LEU A 763 -17.26 -3.84 -11.06
CA LEU A 763 -17.76 -5.07 -10.43
C LEU A 763 -17.02 -6.31 -10.93
N HIS A 764 -16.71 -6.40 -12.23
CA HIS A 764 -15.87 -7.50 -12.74
C HIS A 764 -14.45 -7.47 -12.18
N GLN A 765 -13.87 -6.28 -11.95
CA GLN A 765 -12.58 -6.17 -11.27
C GLN A 765 -12.66 -6.69 -9.83
N VAL A 766 -13.66 -6.28 -9.07
CA VAL A 766 -13.87 -6.75 -7.69
C VAL A 766 -14.18 -8.25 -7.63
N LEU A 767 -14.95 -8.77 -8.60
CA LEU A 767 -15.22 -10.20 -8.75
C LEU A 767 -13.91 -10.99 -8.89
N ARG A 768 -12.96 -10.51 -9.72
CA ARG A 768 -11.65 -11.16 -9.90
C ARG A 768 -10.85 -11.17 -8.61
N TRP A 769 -10.82 -10.06 -7.87
CA TRP A 769 -10.13 -9.99 -6.58
C TRP A 769 -10.74 -10.94 -5.54
N ALA A 770 -12.07 -10.98 -5.45
CA ALA A 770 -12.77 -11.87 -4.54
C ALA A 770 -12.56 -13.34 -4.90
N LEU A 771 -12.57 -13.68 -6.20
CA LEU A 771 -12.36 -15.05 -6.66
C LEU A 771 -10.93 -15.52 -6.38
N GLY A 772 -9.92 -14.69 -6.66
CA GLY A 772 -8.52 -15.02 -6.31
C GLY A 772 -8.31 -15.19 -4.81
N SER A 773 -8.97 -14.37 -4.00
CA SER A 773 -8.98 -14.50 -2.53
C SER A 773 -9.56 -15.84 -2.06
N VAL A 774 -10.67 -16.29 -2.65
CA VAL A 774 -11.28 -17.60 -2.36
C VAL A 774 -10.38 -18.75 -2.81
N GLU A 775 -9.72 -18.62 -3.97
CA GLU A 775 -8.73 -19.60 -4.44
C GLU A 775 -7.56 -19.73 -3.44
N ILE A 776 -7.03 -18.61 -2.94
CA ILE A 776 -5.95 -18.63 -1.93
C ILE A 776 -6.43 -19.30 -0.64
N PHE A 777 -7.63 -18.96 -0.18
CA PHE A 777 -8.23 -19.56 1.03
C PHE A 777 -8.31 -21.09 0.94
N MET A 778 -8.69 -21.62 -0.22
CA MET A 778 -8.82 -23.06 -0.43
C MET A 778 -7.51 -23.74 -0.87
N SER A 779 -6.47 -22.96 -1.16
CA SER A 779 -5.16 -23.47 -1.58
C SER A 779 -4.30 -23.94 -0.40
N ARG A 780 -3.14 -24.54 -0.70
CA ARG A 780 -2.09 -24.85 0.29
C ARG A 780 -1.62 -23.61 1.08
N HIS A 781 -1.75 -22.42 0.49
CA HIS A 781 -1.20 -21.17 1.01
C HIS A 781 -2.17 -20.40 1.90
N CYS A 782 -3.23 -21.03 2.42
CA CYS A 782 -4.15 -20.35 3.32
C CYS A 782 -3.48 -19.86 4.62
N PRO A 783 -3.62 -18.57 4.99
CA PRO A 783 -3.02 -18.01 6.20
C PRO A 783 -3.41 -18.70 7.51
N LEU A 784 -4.53 -19.45 7.53
CA LEU A 784 -5.02 -20.17 8.70
C LEU A 784 -4.18 -21.40 9.09
N TRP A 785 -3.52 -22.06 8.14
CA TRP A 785 -2.71 -23.25 8.41
C TRP A 785 -1.31 -23.22 7.78
N TYR A 786 -1.05 -22.32 6.84
CA TYR A 786 0.24 -22.22 6.18
C TYR A 786 1.29 -21.50 7.04
N ALA A 787 2.51 -22.05 7.06
CA ALA A 787 3.71 -21.45 7.64
C ALA A 787 3.57 -20.94 9.09
N TRP A 788 2.92 -21.70 9.98
CA TRP A 788 2.90 -21.39 11.43
C TRP A 788 4.28 -21.47 12.09
N ALA A 789 5.19 -22.27 11.53
CA ALA A 789 6.60 -22.29 11.92
C ALA A 789 7.43 -21.14 11.28
N GLY A 790 6.80 -20.26 10.49
CA GLY A 790 7.47 -19.14 9.82
C GLY A 790 7.69 -17.93 10.73
N LYS A 791 8.20 -16.83 10.15
CA LYS A 791 8.57 -15.59 10.87
C LYS A 791 7.50 -14.48 10.74
N LEU A 792 6.26 -14.84 10.42
CA LEU A 792 5.15 -13.89 10.25
C LEU A 792 4.58 -13.46 11.60
N LYS A 793 4.49 -12.14 11.85
CA LYS A 793 3.89 -11.61 13.10
C LYS A 793 2.41 -12.00 13.22
N THR A 794 1.94 -12.27 14.44
CA THR A 794 0.55 -12.70 14.69
C THR A 794 -0.48 -11.68 14.19
N LEU A 795 -0.27 -10.39 14.44
CA LEU A 795 -1.17 -9.34 13.98
C LEU A 795 -1.15 -9.18 12.46
N GLN A 796 0.01 -9.40 11.82
CA GLN A 796 0.12 -9.44 10.35
C GLN A 796 -0.61 -10.66 9.77
N ARG A 797 -0.53 -11.82 10.43
CA ARG A 797 -1.28 -13.02 10.03
C ARG A 797 -2.78 -12.76 10.09
N LEU A 798 -3.25 -12.12 11.15
CA LEU A 798 -4.64 -11.74 11.31
C LEU A 798 -5.09 -10.79 10.18
N ALA A 799 -4.26 -9.83 9.79
CA ALA A 799 -4.52 -8.98 8.63
C ALA A 799 -4.62 -9.78 7.32
N TYR A 800 -3.71 -10.73 7.07
CA TYR A 800 -3.80 -11.61 5.90
C TYR A 800 -5.05 -12.49 5.94
N ILE A 801 -5.45 -13.00 7.11
CA ILE A 801 -6.71 -13.74 7.25
C ILE A 801 -7.87 -12.84 6.82
N ASN A 802 -7.96 -11.61 7.34
CA ASN A 802 -9.00 -10.64 6.96
C ASN A 802 -9.06 -10.43 5.44
N THR A 803 -7.92 -10.14 4.81
CA THR A 803 -7.83 -9.88 3.36
C THR A 803 -8.12 -11.13 2.51
N ILE A 804 -8.03 -12.34 3.07
CA ILE A 804 -8.34 -13.57 2.33
C ILE A 804 -9.80 -14.02 2.53
N VAL A 805 -10.38 -13.80 3.72
CA VAL A 805 -11.74 -14.27 4.04
C VAL A 805 -12.84 -13.23 3.81
N TYR A 806 -12.52 -11.98 3.47
CA TYR A 806 -13.53 -10.93 3.27
C TYR A 806 -14.66 -11.28 2.28
N PRO A 807 -14.46 -12.07 1.20
CA PRO A 807 -15.56 -12.39 0.29
C PRO A 807 -16.64 -13.24 0.95
N PHE A 808 -16.28 -14.07 1.94
CA PHE A 808 -17.24 -14.93 2.64
C PHE A 808 -18.25 -14.14 3.48
N THR A 809 -17.93 -12.89 3.86
CA THR A 809 -18.88 -11.98 4.52
C THR A 809 -20.07 -11.61 3.62
N SER A 810 -20.01 -11.87 2.31
CA SER A 810 -21.14 -11.70 1.39
C SER A 810 -22.37 -12.55 1.74
N ILE A 811 -22.18 -13.79 2.20
CA ILE A 811 -23.26 -14.73 2.52
C ILE A 811 -24.10 -14.20 3.69
N PRO A 812 -23.52 -13.90 4.88
CA PRO A 812 -24.28 -13.30 5.98
C PRO A 812 -24.79 -11.91 5.63
N LEU A 813 -24.09 -11.12 4.80
CA LEU A 813 -24.58 -9.82 4.34
C LEU A 813 -25.85 -9.91 3.50
N LEU A 814 -25.93 -10.85 2.55
CA LEU A 814 -27.12 -11.08 1.75
C LEU A 814 -28.31 -11.49 2.64
N ALA A 815 -28.08 -12.43 3.56
CA ALA A 815 -29.09 -12.87 4.51
C ALA A 815 -29.57 -11.70 5.38
N TYR A 816 -28.64 -10.93 5.96
CA TYR A 816 -28.93 -9.81 6.82
C TYR A 816 -29.68 -8.67 6.11
N CYS A 817 -29.35 -8.36 4.84
CA CYS A 817 -30.07 -7.37 4.04
C CYS A 817 -31.47 -7.82 3.61
N THR A 818 -31.75 -9.14 3.66
CA THR A 818 -33.06 -9.73 3.35
C THR A 818 -34.00 -9.72 4.57
N LEU A 819 -33.44 -9.81 5.77
CA LEU A 819 -34.18 -9.90 7.03
C LEU A 819 -35.23 -8.78 7.23
N PRO A 820 -34.94 -7.48 6.98
CA PRO A 820 -35.91 -6.40 7.19
C PRO A 820 -37.15 -6.55 6.32
N ALA A 821 -36.98 -6.93 5.04
CA ALA A 821 -38.09 -7.15 4.13
C ALA A 821 -38.98 -8.31 4.59
N VAL A 822 -38.39 -9.43 5.02
CA VAL A 822 -39.16 -10.57 5.55
C VAL A 822 -39.90 -10.20 6.82
N CYS A 823 -39.30 -9.40 7.72
CA CYS A 823 -39.96 -8.92 8.94
C CYS A 823 -41.13 -7.97 8.69
N LEU A 824 -41.03 -7.15 7.64
CA LEU A 824 -42.10 -6.26 7.21
C LEU A 824 -43.26 -7.04 6.58
N LEU A 825 -42.96 -8.06 5.76
CA LEU A 825 -43.98 -8.85 5.06
C LEU A 825 -44.68 -9.86 5.98
N THR A 826 -43.96 -10.51 6.89
CA THR A 826 -44.52 -11.56 7.76
C THR A 826 -45.14 -11.02 9.05
N GLY A 827 -44.95 -9.73 9.36
CA GLY A 827 -45.36 -9.14 10.63
C GLY A 827 -44.51 -9.57 11.84
N LYS A 828 -43.63 -10.58 11.70
CA LYS A 828 -42.71 -11.03 12.75
C LYS A 828 -41.54 -10.06 12.95
N PHE A 829 -40.89 -10.12 14.11
CA PHE A 829 -39.74 -9.27 14.40
C PHE A 829 -38.60 -10.07 15.05
N ILE A 830 -37.37 -9.68 14.70
CA ILE A 830 -36.12 -10.39 15.07
C ILE A 830 -35.70 -10.11 16.52
N ILE A 831 -36.12 -8.97 17.05
CA ILE A 831 -35.77 -8.49 18.38
C ILE A 831 -37.06 -8.54 19.23
N PRO A 832 -37.04 -9.18 20.42
CA PRO A 832 -38.19 -9.11 21.33
C PRO A 832 -38.41 -7.68 21.83
N THR A 833 -39.54 -7.41 22.50
CA THR A 833 -39.79 -6.08 23.09
C THR A 833 -38.63 -5.63 23.97
N LEU A 834 -38.10 -4.43 23.69
CA LEU A 834 -36.89 -3.93 24.34
C LEU A 834 -37.20 -3.48 25.77
N ASN A 835 -36.59 -4.13 26.75
CA ASN A 835 -36.51 -3.61 28.12
C ASN A 835 -35.55 -2.41 28.17
N ASN A 836 -35.66 -1.55 29.18
CA ASN A 836 -34.78 -0.36 29.34
C ASN A 836 -33.29 -0.70 29.22
N LEU A 837 -32.85 -1.81 29.80
CA LEU A 837 -31.47 -2.28 29.74
C LEU A 837 -31.05 -2.77 28.35
N ALA A 838 -31.97 -3.35 27.57
CA ALA A 838 -31.72 -3.74 26.19
C ALA A 838 -31.47 -2.52 25.30
N SER A 839 -32.35 -1.52 25.41
CA SER A 839 -32.23 -0.25 24.68
C SER A 839 -30.92 0.47 24.95
N MET A 840 -30.40 0.42 26.18
CA MET A 840 -29.09 0.99 26.52
C MET A 840 -27.94 0.32 25.75
N TRP A 841 -27.93 -1.00 25.61
CA TRP A 841 -26.87 -1.69 24.87
C TRP A 841 -26.90 -1.40 23.36
N PHE A 842 -28.10 -1.30 22.77
CA PHE A 842 -28.24 -0.86 21.38
C PHE A 842 -27.73 0.57 21.20
N LEU A 843 -28.13 1.49 22.07
CA LEU A 843 -27.69 2.89 22.02
C LEU A 843 -26.17 3.01 22.19
N ALA A 844 -25.60 2.30 23.18
CA ALA A 844 -24.16 2.26 23.41
C ALA A 844 -23.41 1.72 22.18
N LEU A 845 -23.93 0.68 21.52
CA LEU A 845 -23.35 0.14 20.30
C LEU A 845 -23.35 1.19 19.18
N PHE A 846 -24.49 1.83 18.89
CA PHE A 846 -24.58 2.87 17.85
C PHE A 846 -23.63 4.05 18.10
N ILE A 847 -23.61 4.58 19.32
CA ILE A 847 -22.71 5.67 19.69
C ILE A 847 -21.26 5.24 19.55
N SER A 848 -20.91 4.03 20.01
CA SER A 848 -19.54 3.52 19.91
C SER A 848 -19.08 3.37 18.45
N ILE A 849 -19.95 2.95 17.53
CA ILE A 849 -19.65 2.83 16.11
C ILE A 849 -19.33 4.21 15.52
N ILE A 850 -20.19 5.20 15.76
CA ILE A 850 -20.03 6.56 15.25
C ILE A 850 -18.77 7.20 15.82
N MET A 851 -18.55 7.09 17.14
CA MET A 851 -17.34 7.58 17.80
C MET A 851 -16.07 6.95 17.23
N THR A 852 -16.08 5.63 16.99
CA THR A 852 -14.94 4.92 16.38
C THR A 852 -14.65 5.50 14.99
N ALA A 853 -15.66 5.64 14.14
CA ALA A 853 -15.51 6.16 12.78
C ALA A 853 -15.01 7.61 12.76
N VAL A 854 -15.56 8.49 13.61
CA VAL A 854 -15.12 9.90 13.67
C VAL A 854 -13.66 10.01 14.11
N LEU A 855 -13.24 9.24 15.12
CA LEU A 855 -11.86 9.21 15.56
C LEU A 855 -10.91 8.61 14.51
N GLU A 856 -11.36 7.58 13.78
CA GLU A 856 -10.62 6.98 12.67
C GLU A 856 -10.37 7.98 11.55
N LEU A 857 -11.39 8.76 11.17
CA LEU A 857 -11.28 9.82 10.18
C LEU A 857 -10.36 10.96 10.64
N ARG A 858 -10.37 11.27 11.94
CA ARG A 858 -9.57 12.37 12.50
C ARG A 858 -8.07 12.13 12.34
N TRP A 859 -7.56 10.93 12.59
CA TRP A 859 -6.12 10.65 12.46
C TRP A 859 -5.71 10.30 11.02
N SER A 860 -6.64 9.80 10.21
CA SER A 860 -6.37 9.43 8.82
C SER A 860 -6.48 10.59 7.83
N HIS A 861 -7.21 11.66 8.20
CA HIS A 861 -7.55 12.80 7.32
C HIS A 861 -8.40 12.42 6.10
N VAL A 862 -9.10 11.28 6.16
CA VAL A 862 -10.05 10.86 5.12
C VAL A 862 -11.38 11.61 5.30
N SER A 863 -12.04 11.95 4.19
CA SER A 863 -13.34 12.63 4.25
C SER A 863 -14.46 11.67 4.69
N ILE A 864 -15.46 12.19 5.42
CA ILE A 864 -16.64 11.39 5.81
C ILE A 864 -17.42 10.88 4.59
N GLN A 865 -17.41 11.64 3.49
CA GLN A 865 -18.06 11.26 2.24
C GLN A 865 -17.39 10.04 1.62
N ASP A 866 -16.05 9.99 1.64
CA ASP A 866 -15.30 8.87 1.09
C ASP A 866 -15.48 7.59 1.93
N LEU A 867 -15.53 7.72 3.27
CA LEU A 867 -15.85 6.60 4.15
C LEU A 867 -17.24 6.04 3.83
N TRP A 868 -18.26 6.91 3.79
CA TRP A 868 -19.63 6.49 3.50
C TRP A 868 -19.75 5.83 2.12
N ARG A 869 -19.11 6.39 1.08
CA ARG A 869 -19.10 5.81 -0.27
C ARG A 869 -18.41 4.45 -0.29
N ASN A 870 -17.31 4.30 0.46
CA ASN A 870 -16.62 3.02 0.59
C ASN A 870 -17.51 1.96 1.24
N GLU A 871 -18.24 2.31 2.30
CA GLU A 871 -19.21 1.41 2.94
C GLU A 871 -20.36 1.04 2.00
N GLN A 872 -20.93 2.00 1.26
CA GLN A 872 -21.94 1.73 0.24
C GLN A 872 -21.43 0.77 -0.83
N PHE A 873 -20.22 0.99 -1.32
CA PHE A 873 -19.60 0.13 -2.32
C PHE A 873 -19.25 -1.25 -1.75
N TRP A 874 -18.84 -1.35 -0.49
CA TRP A 874 -18.65 -2.62 0.21
C TRP A 874 -19.95 -3.43 0.28
N VAL A 875 -21.08 -2.79 0.61
CA VAL A 875 -22.39 -3.45 0.59
C VAL A 875 -22.75 -3.93 -0.82
N ILE A 876 -22.63 -3.05 -1.83
CA ILE A 876 -22.92 -3.37 -3.24
C ILE A 876 -22.06 -4.54 -3.72
N GLY A 877 -20.74 -4.49 -3.52
CA GLY A 877 -19.81 -5.55 -3.89
C GLY A 877 -20.09 -6.85 -3.13
N GLY A 878 -20.44 -6.75 -1.85
CA GLY A 878 -20.83 -7.86 -0.99
C GLY A 878 -22.05 -8.61 -1.50
N VAL A 879 -23.15 -7.92 -1.81
CA VAL A 879 -24.38 -8.57 -2.29
C VAL A 879 -24.29 -9.02 -3.76
N SER A 880 -23.30 -8.55 -4.52
CA SER A 880 -23.09 -8.89 -5.93
C SER A 880 -21.80 -9.70 -6.17
N ALA A 881 -20.72 -9.01 -6.53
CA ALA A 881 -19.47 -9.61 -6.98
C ALA A 881 -18.88 -10.63 -5.98
N HIS A 882 -18.85 -10.32 -4.69
CA HIS A 882 -18.30 -11.23 -3.68
C HIS A 882 -19.13 -12.52 -3.56
N LEU A 883 -20.45 -12.41 -3.60
CA LEU A 883 -21.36 -13.55 -3.54
C LEU A 883 -21.11 -14.51 -4.71
N PHE A 884 -21.07 -13.99 -5.94
CA PHE A 884 -20.77 -14.78 -7.13
C PHE A 884 -19.36 -15.38 -7.08
N ALA A 885 -18.37 -14.62 -6.63
CA ALA A 885 -16.99 -15.09 -6.48
C ALA A 885 -16.88 -16.27 -5.50
N VAL A 886 -17.59 -16.25 -4.37
CA VAL A 886 -17.56 -17.36 -3.41
C VAL A 886 -18.13 -18.63 -4.05
N PHE A 887 -19.29 -18.55 -4.70
CA PHE A 887 -19.87 -19.72 -5.37
C PHE A 887 -19.00 -20.22 -6.53
N GLN A 888 -18.47 -19.33 -7.37
CA GLN A 888 -17.59 -19.69 -8.47
C GLN A 888 -16.27 -20.29 -7.97
N GLY A 889 -15.65 -19.70 -6.95
CA GLY A 889 -14.41 -20.20 -6.36
C GLY A 889 -14.58 -21.58 -5.72
N LEU A 890 -15.68 -21.81 -5.00
CA LEU A 890 -16.01 -23.13 -4.45
C LEU A 890 -16.24 -24.16 -5.55
N LEU A 891 -17.01 -23.83 -6.60
CA LEU A 891 -17.23 -24.72 -7.74
C LEU A 891 -15.95 -25.02 -8.52
N LYS A 892 -15.07 -24.04 -8.66
CA LYS A 892 -13.77 -24.22 -9.34
C LYS A 892 -12.86 -25.17 -8.56
N VAL A 893 -12.73 -24.97 -7.26
CA VAL A 893 -11.85 -25.80 -6.42
C VAL A 893 -12.41 -27.22 -6.25
N LEU A 894 -13.73 -27.37 -6.06
CA LEU A 894 -14.36 -28.68 -5.84
C LEU A 894 -14.65 -29.43 -7.15
N GLY A 895 -14.96 -28.71 -8.23
CA GLY A 895 -15.39 -29.26 -9.52
C GLY A 895 -14.37 -29.17 -10.64
N GLY A 896 -13.20 -28.55 -10.43
CA GLY A 896 -12.13 -28.45 -11.43
C GLY A 896 -12.48 -27.62 -12.69
N VAL A 897 -13.53 -26.79 -12.63
CA VAL A 897 -14.01 -26.00 -13.78
C VAL A 897 -13.15 -24.74 -13.95
N ASP A 898 -12.45 -24.64 -15.08
CA ASP A 898 -11.69 -23.44 -15.43
C ASP A 898 -12.62 -22.27 -15.77
N THR A 899 -12.64 -21.25 -14.93
CA THR A 899 -13.32 -19.98 -15.20
C THR A 899 -12.49 -19.15 -16.19
N SER A 900 -13.05 -18.86 -17.36
CA SER A 900 -12.41 -17.99 -18.36
C SER A 900 -12.16 -16.58 -17.79
N PHE A 901 -10.96 -16.05 -18.06
CA PHE A 901 -10.52 -14.75 -17.59
C PHE A 901 -10.70 -13.71 -18.70
N THR A 902 -11.50 -12.69 -18.43
CA THR A 902 -11.68 -11.54 -19.33
C THR A 902 -11.00 -10.31 -18.73
N VAL A 903 -10.11 -9.70 -19.50
CA VAL A 903 -9.49 -8.40 -19.18
C VAL A 903 -10.56 -7.32 -19.34
N THR A 904 -10.73 -6.47 -18.33
CA THR A 904 -11.64 -5.31 -18.38
C THR A 904 -11.02 -4.22 -19.24
N SER A 905 -11.75 -3.72 -20.24
CA SER A 905 -11.30 -2.57 -21.05
C SER A 905 -11.10 -1.34 -20.17
N LYS A 906 -9.98 -0.64 -20.36
CA LYS A 906 -9.66 0.62 -19.66
C LYS A 906 -9.70 1.85 -20.58
N ALA A 907 -10.11 1.67 -21.83
CA ALA A 907 -10.29 2.78 -22.76
C ALA A 907 -11.44 3.69 -22.32
N ALA A 908 -11.20 5.00 -22.29
CA ALA A 908 -12.23 6.02 -22.37
C ALA A 908 -12.30 6.42 -23.84
N ASP A 909 -13.48 6.35 -24.46
CA ASP A 909 -13.67 7.05 -25.73
C ASP A 909 -13.80 8.57 -25.44
N ASP A 910 -13.31 9.43 -26.34
CA ASP A 910 -13.12 10.89 -26.17
C ASP A 910 -14.43 11.71 -25.98
N GLY A 911 -15.54 11.06 -25.61
CA GLY A 911 -16.80 11.71 -25.26
C GLY A 911 -16.87 12.09 -23.78
N GLU A 912 -16.86 13.40 -23.48
CA GLU A 912 -17.07 14.00 -22.15
C GLU A 912 -18.01 13.18 -21.24
N PHE A 913 -17.46 12.34 -20.36
CA PHE A 913 -18.17 11.60 -19.31
C PHE A 913 -19.40 10.76 -19.75
N GLY A 914 -19.64 10.57 -21.06
CA GLY A 914 -20.83 9.88 -21.57
C GLY A 914 -20.85 8.40 -21.22
N GLU A 915 -19.67 7.76 -21.28
CA GLU A 915 -19.51 6.34 -20.97
C GLU A 915 -19.58 6.01 -19.47
N LEU A 916 -19.38 7.00 -18.60
CA LEU A 916 -19.49 6.88 -17.13
C LEU A 916 -20.91 6.52 -16.68
N TYR A 917 -21.89 6.79 -17.56
CA TYR A 917 -23.31 6.54 -17.35
C TYR A 917 -23.87 5.42 -18.23
N LEU A 918 -23.04 4.75 -19.05
CA LEU A 918 -23.48 3.57 -19.81
C LEU A 918 -23.65 2.39 -18.85
N PHE A 919 -24.91 2.08 -18.57
CA PHE A 919 -25.29 0.95 -17.76
C PHE A 919 -25.26 -0.33 -18.61
N LYS A 920 -24.26 -1.20 -18.38
CA LYS A 920 -24.20 -2.54 -18.98
C LYS A 920 -24.86 -3.53 -18.02
N TRP A 921 -25.98 -4.13 -18.42
CA TRP A 921 -26.65 -5.15 -17.62
C TRP A 921 -25.79 -6.41 -17.55
N THR A 922 -25.55 -6.91 -16.35
CA THR A 922 -24.82 -8.16 -16.10
C THR A 922 -25.56 -9.00 -15.05
N THR A 923 -25.32 -10.31 -15.04
CA THR A 923 -25.90 -11.23 -14.05
C THR A 923 -25.52 -10.88 -12.61
N LEU A 924 -24.40 -10.19 -12.41
CA LEU A 924 -23.94 -9.68 -11.12
C LEU A 924 -24.94 -8.71 -10.47
N LEU A 925 -25.81 -8.08 -11.26
CA LEU A 925 -26.75 -7.07 -10.78
C LEU A 925 -28.07 -7.64 -10.26
N ILE A 926 -28.34 -8.93 -10.53
CA ILE A 926 -29.60 -9.60 -10.16
C ILE A 926 -29.84 -9.58 -8.63
N PRO A 927 -28.88 -9.95 -7.75
CA PRO A 927 -29.13 -9.93 -6.32
C PRO A 927 -29.37 -8.51 -5.76
N PRO A 928 -28.56 -7.48 -6.08
CA PRO A 928 -28.85 -6.10 -5.67
C PRO A 928 -30.23 -5.60 -6.11
N THR A 929 -30.64 -5.84 -7.37
CA THR A 929 -31.97 -5.42 -7.84
C THR A 929 -33.09 -6.14 -7.09
N THR A 930 -32.93 -7.43 -6.83
CA THR A 930 -33.92 -8.23 -6.10
C THR A 930 -34.06 -7.74 -4.66
N LEU A 931 -32.95 -7.44 -3.98
CA LEU A 931 -32.95 -6.89 -2.61
C LEU A 931 -33.67 -5.54 -2.52
N ILE A 932 -33.43 -4.64 -3.48
CA ILE A 932 -34.11 -3.33 -3.51
C ILE A 932 -35.61 -3.54 -3.69
N ILE A 933 -36.04 -4.31 -4.68
CA ILE A 933 -37.46 -4.55 -4.97
C ILE A 933 -38.15 -5.16 -3.75
N MET A 934 -37.54 -6.19 -3.16
CA MET A 934 -38.09 -6.88 -2.00
C MET A 934 -38.21 -5.97 -0.77
N ASN A 935 -37.20 -5.13 -0.48
CA ASN A 935 -37.27 -4.17 0.62
C ASN A 935 -38.29 -3.05 0.34
N MET A 936 -38.40 -2.55 -0.89
CA MET A 936 -39.41 -1.56 -1.27
C MET A 936 -40.83 -2.10 -1.11
N VAL A 937 -41.09 -3.30 -1.62
CA VAL A 937 -42.39 -3.98 -1.45
C VAL A 937 -42.67 -4.24 0.04
N GLY A 938 -41.67 -4.67 0.79
CA GLY A 938 -41.77 -4.84 2.25
C GLY A 938 -42.15 -3.55 2.96
N VAL A 939 -41.53 -2.41 2.63
CA VAL A 939 -41.85 -1.09 3.20
C VAL A 939 -43.31 -0.71 2.91
N VAL A 940 -43.75 -0.83 1.65
CA VAL A 940 -45.13 -0.49 1.27
C VAL A 940 -46.15 -1.40 1.99
N ALA A 941 -45.91 -2.71 2.01
CA ALA A 941 -46.77 -3.66 2.68
C ALA A 941 -46.82 -3.43 4.21
N GLY A 942 -45.67 -3.19 4.83
CA GLY A 942 -45.57 -2.93 6.27
C GLY A 942 -46.28 -1.65 6.69
N VAL A 943 -46.12 -0.55 5.92
CA VAL A 943 -46.82 0.71 6.17
C VAL A 943 -48.33 0.54 5.99
N SER A 944 -48.75 -0.12 4.90
CA SER A 944 -50.18 -0.37 4.65
C SER A 944 -50.82 -1.24 5.74
N GLY A 945 -50.12 -2.27 6.22
CA GLY A 945 -50.59 -3.11 7.32
C GLY A 945 -50.70 -2.35 8.65
N ALA A 946 -49.75 -1.46 8.95
CA ALA A 946 -49.80 -0.65 10.16
C ALA A 946 -50.93 0.39 10.14
N ILE A 947 -51.22 0.98 8.98
CA ILE A 947 -52.36 1.89 8.79
C ILE A 947 -53.68 1.15 9.07
N ASN A 948 -53.81 -0.11 8.67
CA ASN A 948 -55.02 -0.90 8.87
C ASN A 948 -55.20 -1.38 10.33
N ASN A 949 -54.11 -1.70 11.03
CA ASN A 949 -54.13 -2.27 12.38
C ASN A 949 -54.15 -1.22 13.52
N GLY A 950 -54.14 0.08 13.19
CA GLY A 950 -54.22 1.18 14.16
C GLY A 950 -52.90 1.52 14.89
N TYR A 951 -52.96 2.55 15.76
CA TYR A 951 -51.79 3.19 16.37
C TYR A 951 -50.88 2.27 17.21
N GLY A 952 -51.39 1.14 17.73
CA GLY A 952 -50.59 0.18 18.52
C GLY A 952 -49.49 -0.54 17.73
N SER A 953 -49.54 -0.53 16.40
CA SER A 953 -48.57 -1.20 15.52
C SER A 953 -47.36 -0.33 15.11
N TRP A 954 -47.37 0.96 15.46
CA TRP A 954 -46.38 1.93 14.97
C TRP A 954 -44.98 1.77 15.60
N GLY A 955 -44.90 1.44 16.89
CA GLY A 955 -43.62 1.24 17.58
C GLY A 955 -42.74 0.16 16.92
N PRO A 956 -43.22 -1.08 16.78
CA PRO A 956 -42.49 -2.16 16.07
C PRO A 956 -42.23 -1.85 14.60
N LEU A 957 -43.11 -1.08 13.94
CA LEU A 957 -42.94 -0.67 12.54
C LEU A 957 -41.69 0.21 12.36
N PHE A 958 -41.45 1.17 13.25
CA PHE A 958 -40.28 2.06 13.13
C PHE A 958 -38.95 1.31 13.11
N GLY A 959 -38.78 0.31 13.97
CA GLY A 959 -37.56 -0.52 13.98
C GLY A 959 -37.37 -1.29 12.68
N LYS A 960 -38.45 -1.88 12.15
CA LYS A 960 -38.41 -2.61 10.87
C LYS A 960 -38.12 -1.69 9.68
N LEU A 961 -38.76 -0.53 9.64
CA LEU A 961 -38.54 0.48 8.60
C LEU A 961 -37.11 1.04 8.65
N PHE A 962 -36.55 1.25 9.84
CA PHE A 962 -35.17 1.74 9.99
C PHE A 962 -34.16 0.80 9.31
N PHE A 963 -34.26 -0.51 9.55
CA PHE A 963 -33.37 -1.48 8.92
C PHE A 963 -33.59 -1.60 7.41
N ALA A 964 -34.84 -1.59 6.93
CA ALA A 964 -35.13 -1.61 5.50
C ALA A 964 -34.60 -0.35 4.79
N PHE A 965 -34.73 0.81 5.43
CA PHE A 965 -34.21 2.06 4.90
C PHE A 965 -32.68 2.07 4.87
N TRP A 966 -32.01 1.52 5.89
CA TRP A 966 -30.55 1.33 5.87
C TRP A 966 -30.11 0.56 4.61
N VAL A 967 -30.77 -0.56 4.28
CA VAL A 967 -30.46 -1.34 3.07
C VAL A 967 -30.68 -0.52 1.80
N ILE A 968 -31.84 0.13 1.67
CA ILE A 968 -32.20 0.92 0.49
C ILE A 968 -31.22 2.08 0.27
N VAL A 969 -30.83 2.79 1.34
CA VAL A 969 -29.89 3.92 1.25
C VAL A 969 -28.49 3.47 0.84
N HIS A 970 -28.02 2.31 1.32
CA HIS A 970 -26.71 1.79 0.91
C HIS A 970 -26.69 1.31 -0.54
N LEU A 971 -27.82 0.79 -1.04
CA LEU A 971 -27.98 0.38 -2.44
C LEU A 971 -28.48 1.52 -3.37
N TYR A 972 -28.74 2.71 -2.83
CA TYR A 972 -29.23 3.85 -3.61
C TYR A 972 -28.27 4.32 -4.72
N PRO A 973 -26.94 4.39 -4.53
CA PRO A 973 -26.01 4.72 -5.62
C PRO A 973 -26.12 3.73 -6.78
N PHE A 974 -26.37 2.45 -6.49
CA PHE A 974 -26.62 1.43 -7.50
C PHE A 974 -27.92 1.69 -8.26
N LEU A 975 -29.01 2.01 -7.55
CA LEU A 975 -30.30 2.39 -8.16
C LEU A 975 -30.14 3.62 -9.08
N LYS A 976 -29.40 4.63 -8.63
CA LYS A 976 -29.08 5.82 -9.41
C LYS A 976 -28.19 5.51 -10.62
N GLY A 977 -27.36 4.47 -10.54
CA GLY A 977 -26.60 3.92 -11.67
C GLY A 977 -27.51 3.25 -12.71
N LEU A 978 -28.46 2.42 -12.27
CA LEU A 978 -29.46 1.77 -13.13
C LEU A 978 -30.35 2.78 -13.85
N MET A 979 -30.71 3.89 -13.19
CA MET A 979 -31.54 4.95 -13.77
C MET A 979 -30.81 5.79 -14.83
N GLY A 980 -29.50 5.57 -15.03
CA GLY A 980 -28.68 6.30 -15.99
C GLY A 980 -28.68 7.82 -15.77
N ARG A 981 -28.07 8.56 -16.69
CA ARG A 981 -28.26 10.02 -16.77
C ARG A 981 -28.79 10.35 -18.15
N GLN A 982 -30.10 10.49 -18.28
CA GLN A 982 -30.70 11.39 -19.26
C GLN A 982 -32.09 11.86 -18.78
N ASN A 983 -32.13 13.14 -18.42
CA ASN A 983 -33.24 13.99 -17.99
C ASN A 983 -33.78 13.88 -16.55
N ARG A 984 -34.33 15.02 -16.08
CA ARG A 984 -35.07 15.21 -14.82
C ARG A 984 -36.39 14.40 -14.80
N THR A 985 -36.85 13.97 -15.97
CA THR A 985 -38.09 13.22 -16.23
C THR A 985 -38.13 11.79 -15.66
N PRO A 986 -37.14 10.90 -15.84
CA PRO A 986 -37.16 9.56 -15.23
C PRO A 986 -37.25 9.56 -13.70
N THR A 987 -36.63 10.51 -13.01
CA THR A 987 -36.74 10.62 -11.54
C THR A 987 -38.15 11.03 -11.12
N ILE A 988 -38.77 11.96 -11.85
CA ILE A 988 -40.15 12.39 -11.63
C ILE A 988 -41.12 11.24 -11.90
N VAL A 989 -40.94 10.51 -13.01
CA VAL A 989 -41.76 9.34 -13.35
C VAL A 989 -41.65 8.27 -12.26
N VAL A 990 -40.45 7.93 -11.78
CA VAL A 990 -40.28 6.96 -10.69
C VAL A 990 -40.95 7.42 -9.40
N LEU A 991 -40.84 8.70 -9.04
CA LEU A 991 -41.55 9.25 -7.87
C LEU A 991 -43.07 9.11 -8.01
N TRP A 992 -43.62 9.44 -9.19
CA TRP A 992 -45.04 9.25 -9.48
C TRP A 992 -45.45 7.78 -9.51
N SER A 993 -44.63 6.88 -10.04
CA SER A 993 -44.89 5.44 -10.03
C SER A 993 -44.88 4.88 -8.61
N ILE A 994 -43.97 5.32 -7.75
CA ILE A 994 -43.95 4.94 -6.32
C ILE A 994 -45.20 5.46 -5.62
N LEU A 995 -45.58 6.72 -5.87
CA LEU A 995 -46.78 7.31 -5.30
C LEU A 995 -48.05 6.58 -5.76
N LEU A 996 -48.20 6.31 -7.05
CA LEU A 996 -49.31 5.54 -7.61
C LEU A 996 -49.35 4.10 -7.06
N ALA A 997 -48.20 3.42 -6.96
CA ALA A 997 -48.12 2.10 -6.37
C ALA A 997 -48.53 2.11 -4.89
N SER A 998 -48.12 3.13 -4.13
CA SER A 998 -48.53 3.27 -2.73
C SER A 998 -50.04 3.48 -2.59
N ILE A 999 -50.65 4.29 -3.46
CA ILE A 999 -52.10 4.49 -3.51
C ILE A 999 -52.79 3.18 -3.88
N PHE A 1000 -52.31 2.47 -4.89
CA PHE A 1000 -52.88 1.18 -5.31
C PHE A 1000 -52.82 0.15 -4.18
N SER A 1001 -51.70 0.04 -3.45
CA SER A 1001 -51.57 -0.85 -2.30
C SER A 1001 -52.52 -0.47 -1.16
N LEU A 1002 -52.67 0.82 -0.85
CA LEU A 1002 -53.62 1.29 0.17
C LEU A 1002 -55.07 0.98 -0.22
N VAL A 1003 -55.42 1.20 -1.49
CA VAL A 1003 -56.74 0.88 -2.03
C VAL A 1003 -56.98 -0.63 -2.00
N TRP A 1004 -56.00 -1.43 -2.42
CA TRP A 1004 -56.08 -2.89 -2.38
C TRP A 1004 -56.32 -3.41 -0.97
N VAL A 1005 -55.54 -2.96 0.01
CA VAL A 1005 -55.68 -3.37 1.41
C VAL A 1005 -57.02 -2.93 2.00
N ARG A 1006 -57.60 -1.81 1.54
CA ARG A 1006 -58.90 -1.32 2.01
C ARG A 1006 -60.09 -2.00 1.33
N ILE A 1007 -59.92 -2.44 0.08
CA ILE A 1007 -60.94 -3.17 -0.68
C ILE A 1007 -60.92 -4.67 -0.37
N ASP A 1008 -59.74 -5.21 0.00
CA ASP A 1008 -59.37 -6.63 -0.03
C ASP A 1008 -60.56 -7.60 0.16
N PRO A 1009 -61.06 -8.20 -0.93
CA PRO A 1009 -62.21 -9.10 -0.89
C PRO A 1009 -61.88 -10.48 -0.31
N PHE A 1010 -60.62 -10.78 0.01
CA PHE A 1010 -60.16 -12.09 0.46
C PHE A 1010 -59.92 -12.21 1.98
N LEU A 1011 -59.99 -11.11 2.72
CA LEU A 1011 -60.12 -11.17 4.18
C LEU A 1011 -61.60 -11.38 4.53
N PRO A 1012 -61.97 -12.38 5.35
CA PRO A 1012 -63.35 -12.51 5.79
C PRO A 1012 -63.74 -11.22 6.50
N LYS A 1013 -64.68 -10.47 5.92
CA LYS A 1013 -65.37 -9.39 6.64
C LYS A 1013 -65.83 -10.00 7.95
N GLN A 1014 -65.48 -9.42 9.09
CA GLN A 1014 -66.06 -9.82 10.37
C GLN A 1014 -67.57 -9.62 10.30
N SER A 1015 -68.28 -10.65 9.89
CA SER A 1015 -69.73 -10.78 9.97
C SER A 1015 -70.08 -11.28 11.37
N GLY A 1016 -69.71 -10.49 12.37
CA GLY A 1016 -70.02 -10.74 13.77
C GLY A 1016 -70.35 -9.42 14.46
N PRO A 1017 -71.27 -9.40 15.42
CA PRO A 1017 -71.62 -8.16 16.13
C PRO A 1017 -70.41 -7.59 16.87
N ILE A 1018 -70.36 -6.28 17.01
CA ILE A 1018 -69.33 -5.56 17.75
C ILE A 1018 -69.35 -6.06 19.21
N LEU A 1019 -68.36 -6.87 19.59
CA LEU A 1019 -68.23 -7.38 20.95
C LEU A 1019 -67.66 -6.28 21.86
N LYS A 1020 -68.47 -5.84 22.84
CA LYS A 1020 -68.01 -5.02 23.96
C LYS A 1020 -67.35 -5.92 25.01
N GLN A 1021 -66.24 -5.43 25.58
CA GLN A 1021 -65.52 -6.07 26.67
C GLN A 1021 -66.45 -6.20 27.89
N CYS A 1022 -66.75 -7.43 28.34
CA CYS A 1022 -67.75 -7.69 29.38
C CYS A 1022 -67.24 -7.45 30.82
N GLY A 1023 -66.00 -6.99 30.99
CA GLY A 1023 -65.43 -6.64 32.30
C GLY A 1023 -65.19 -7.84 33.23
N VAL A 1024 -65.19 -9.07 32.71
CA VAL A 1024 -64.89 -10.28 33.48
C VAL A 1024 -63.52 -10.81 33.05
N GLU A 1025 -62.59 -10.91 33.99
CA GLU A 1025 -61.34 -11.65 33.80
C GLU A 1025 -61.66 -13.15 33.85
N CYS A 1026 -61.56 -13.81 32.69
CA CYS A 1026 -61.65 -15.27 32.56
C CYS A 1026 -60.27 -15.92 32.62
#